data_AF-A0A4R8TNE8-F1
#
_entry.id   AF-A0A4R8TNE8-F1
#
_cell.length_a   1.000
_cell.length_b   1.000
_cell.length_c   1.000
_cell.angle_alpha   90.00
_cell.angle_beta   90.00
_cell.angle_gamma   90.00
#
_symmetry.space_group_name_H-M   'P 1'
#
loop_
_entity.id
_entity.type
_entity.pdbx_description
1 polymer ?
#
loop_
_entity_poly.entity_id
_entity_poly.type
_entity_poly.pdbx_seq_one_letter_code
_entity_poly.pdbx_strand_id
1 'polypeptide(L)'
;MKTLAILTLAAAVTATDHGPSYGGTGPYKSYYFEVESLANHSFYQPLESAAGSNLKLPVIVWGNGGFGLTFRGFLGEVASHGALAIATGPAYVDPETYVPPPSDPSVGASGQNPAAMTAAIDWVHANAGKGDWKHVDASRIGVWGQSCGGLEAYTAGLSDPRVSHIGIFNSGQLNETASNTVAGNLTKPVFYTLGGPDDVAYPNGERDYSLLPAGTPAWKGNHALGHSAAFDAPNGGIPAIVGSHILEWILRGNASAKDWFTDSVSSSMRALFHALACVVCLFLETTLGLSLFASVNIANGTVIGTTDEVNGVQKFLGIPFAEPPVGDLRLRQAVPLRKSFGTLEAVKFGPSCFSVRNQGNSSEDCLTLNIWRSADADTSNGTLPVLVWLYGGGLTNGFTADPRFEGTSITKISKQLGRPIVLVSINYRLGPFGFLNGKEMAELGLLNIGMLDQRLALHWLQENIGAFGGDPKKVTLAGESAGAVSIYSHMMAYGGRDDGLFRGAILESGGAFPLTLPDTASFQSTFDSLLSKTNCSSLVTAGAEEKLACLRTLPVDVFRANVGSSTGQSVDGDFSRTSIQRALPDGRYLKVATIVGTNTDEGTTSAPTGINTTEQLFDPVAKGYFRPQPLPNDTVSTLIKMYSTKPSLGCPYNTGTAQFSSGVLDKMACSIFGDIVQIGPARMIAQTLARDGVPVYRYRFNHLSYNSSSFSKGIGTGVEQEYVFSNVASNNPWDRNMAYQMSAAWISFAHDLDPNTAIADTGLPSWPRYGKEANSMVLNGFGSWIERDTDRSDAVQYIIDNVLPDGAL
;
A
#
# COMPACT_ATOMS: atom_id res chain seq x y z
N MET A 1 3.73 -12.25 -38.17
CA MET A 1 4.05 -11.27 -39.24
C MET A 1 3.13 -10.07 -39.07
N LYS A 2 3.73 -8.88 -38.85
CA LYS A 2 3.17 -7.49 -38.87
C LYS A 2 2.17 -7.13 -37.75
N THR A 3 2.37 -6.17 -36.85
CA THR A 3 3.47 -5.22 -36.59
C THR A 3 3.41 -4.78 -35.11
N LEU A 4 4.56 -4.86 -34.44
CA LEU A 4 4.90 -4.25 -33.16
C LEU A 4 4.98 -2.73 -33.40
N ALA A 5 4.10 -1.91 -32.82
CA ALA A 5 4.29 -0.46 -32.80
C ALA A 5 5.10 -0.10 -31.55
N ILE A 6 6.41 -0.37 -31.62
CA ILE A 6 7.41 0.44 -30.91
C ILE A 6 7.11 1.89 -31.29
N LEU A 7 6.94 2.78 -30.30
CA LEU A 7 6.98 4.22 -30.52
C LEU A 7 8.33 4.55 -31.15
N THR A 8 8.35 4.57 -32.47
CA THR A 8 9.41 5.14 -33.27
C THR A 8 9.15 6.63 -33.22
N LEU A 9 10.02 7.38 -32.54
CA LEU A 9 10.18 8.80 -32.84
C LEU A 9 10.37 8.90 -34.36
N ALA A 10 9.37 9.44 -35.05
CA ALA A 10 9.39 9.59 -36.49
C ALA A 10 10.30 10.78 -36.85
N ALA A 11 11.57 10.47 -37.07
CA ALA A 11 12.47 11.09 -38.05
C ALA A 11 12.48 12.64 -38.15
N ALA A 12 13.40 13.28 -37.42
CA ALA A 12 14.39 14.26 -37.94
C ALA A 12 15.26 14.92 -36.86
N VAL A 13 15.04 14.66 -35.57
CA VAL A 13 16.00 15.01 -34.51
C VAL A 13 16.27 13.77 -33.67
N THR A 14 17.49 13.30 -33.73
CA THR A 14 18.04 12.24 -32.87
C THR A 14 17.85 12.65 -31.40
N ALA A 15 16.97 11.93 -30.71
CA ALA A 15 16.66 12.11 -29.29
C ALA A 15 16.85 10.78 -28.57
N THR A 16 17.48 10.82 -27.39
CA THR A 16 17.66 9.66 -26.52
C THR A 16 16.50 9.62 -25.53
N ASP A 17 15.63 8.61 -25.65
CA ASP A 17 14.50 8.38 -24.75
C ASP A 17 14.97 7.66 -23.48
N HIS A 18 14.66 8.22 -22.31
CA HIS A 18 15.01 7.67 -21.00
C HIS A 18 13.81 7.08 -20.24
N GLY A 19 12.62 6.99 -20.87
CA GLY A 19 11.40 6.45 -20.28
C GLY A 19 10.51 7.52 -19.59
N PRO A 20 9.41 7.11 -18.93
CA PRO A 20 8.48 8.04 -18.27
C PRO A 20 9.17 8.85 -17.16
N SER A 21 8.82 10.14 -16.99
CA SER A 21 9.27 10.91 -15.83
C SER A 21 8.50 10.48 -14.58
N TYR A 22 9.18 10.40 -13.43
CA TYR A 22 8.51 10.24 -12.14
C TYR A 22 7.63 11.46 -11.86
N GLY A 23 6.39 11.24 -11.43
CA GLY A 23 5.53 12.30 -10.89
C GLY A 23 4.87 13.20 -11.93
N GLY A 24 3.88 13.95 -11.46
CA GLY A 24 2.99 14.79 -12.27
C GLY A 24 1.55 14.72 -11.77
N THR A 25 1.09 15.71 -11.00
CA THR A 25 -0.34 15.84 -10.62
C THR A 25 -1.18 16.49 -11.72
N GLY A 26 -0.53 17.02 -12.76
CA GLY A 26 -1.21 17.62 -13.89
C GLY A 26 -1.95 16.59 -14.76
N PRO A 27 -2.84 17.06 -15.65
CA PRO A 27 -3.71 16.21 -16.44
C PRO A 27 -2.99 15.41 -17.54
N TYR A 28 -1.69 15.63 -17.75
CA TYR A 28 -0.89 14.98 -18.78
C TYR A 28 0.24 14.16 -18.16
N LYS A 29 0.49 12.94 -18.69
CA LYS A 29 1.67 12.17 -18.30
C LYS A 29 2.91 12.83 -18.87
N SER A 30 3.95 13.07 -18.06
CA SER A 30 5.21 13.64 -18.54
C SER A 30 6.25 12.57 -18.86
N TYR A 31 7.21 12.92 -19.72
CA TYR A 31 8.43 12.14 -19.94
C TYR A 31 9.62 13.09 -20.18
N TYR A 32 10.84 12.56 -20.11
CA TYR A 32 12.06 13.36 -20.26
C TYR A 32 13.08 12.72 -21.21
N PHE A 33 13.85 13.55 -21.90
CA PHE A 33 14.72 13.16 -23.01
C PHE A 33 15.80 14.22 -23.29
N GLU A 34 16.78 13.89 -24.13
CA GLU A 34 17.78 14.83 -24.65
C GLU A 34 17.59 15.05 -26.15
N VAL A 35 18.04 16.22 -26.64
CA VAL A 35 17.98 16.58 -28.06
C VAL A 35 19.39 16.88 -28.56
N GLU A 36 19.85 16.19 -29.60
CA GLU A 36 21.22 16.38 -30.11
C GLU A 36 21.50 17.83 -30.59
N SER A 37 20.49 18.53 -31.08
CA SER A 37 20.61 19.93 -31.55
C SER A 37 20.74 20.96 -30.43
N LEU A 38 20.59 20.56 -29.16
CA LEU A 38 20.88 21.38 -27.98
C LEU A 38 21.59 20.52 -26.93
N ALA A 39 22.90 20.37 -27.10
CA ALA A 39 23.72 19.62 -26.16
C ALA A 39 23.68 20.19 -24.74
N ASN A 40 23.92 19.33 -23.74
CA ASN A 40 23.97 19.69 -22.32
C ASN A 40 22.66 20.32 -21.80
N HIS A 41 21.51 19.85 -22.29
CA HIS A 41 20.18 20.24 -21.82
C HIS A 41 19.27 19.02 -21.71
N SER A 42 18.41 19.04 -20.69
CA SER A 42 17.39 18.04 -20.44
C SER A 42 16.01 18.59 -20.77
N PHE A 43 15.21 17.83 -21.51
CA PHE A 43 13.86 18.22 -21.93
C PHE A 43 12.82 17.41 -21.17
N TYR A 44 11.72 18.05 -20.79
CA TYR A 44 10.57 17.46 -20.12
C TYR A 44 9.30 17.95 -20.81
N GLN A 45 8.40 17.05 -21.22
CA GLN A 45 7.14 17.43 -21.86
C GLN A 45 6.02 16.39 -21.66
N PRO A 46 4.74 16.76 -21.93
CA PRO A 46 3.63 15.81 -22.02
C PRO A 46 3.84 14.70 -23.05
N LEU A 47 3.45 13.48 -22.71
CA LEU A 47 3.49 12.34 -23.62
C LEU A 47 2.50 12.52 -24.79
N GLU A 48 1.33 13.14 -24.56
CA GLU A 48 0.34 13.35 -25.62
C GLU A 48 0.71 14.47 -26.62
N SER A 49 1.65 15.35 -26.30
CA SER A 49 2.14 16.37 -27.26
C SER A 49 3.06 15.75 -28.31
N ALA A 50 3.84 14.74 -27.91
CA ALA A 50 4.64 13.91 -28.81
C ALA A 50 3.77 12.99 -29.71
N ALA A 51 2.54 12.70 -29.29
CA ALA A 51 1.57 11.87 -30.02
C ALA A 51 0.64 12.64 -30.99
N GLY A 52 0.86 13.95 -31.17
CA GLY A 52 0.14 14.74 -32.18
C GLY A 52 -1.16 15.41 -31.73
N SER A 53 -1.36 15.64 -30.42
CA SER A 53 -2.47 16.45 -29.91
C SER A 53 -2.39 17.93 -30.33
N ASN A 54 -3.52 18.66 -30.25
CA ASN A 54 -3.57 20.12 -30.47
C ASN A 54 -3.06 20.94 -29.26
N LEU A 55 -2.40 20.30 -28.30
CA LEU A 55 -1.89 20.93 -27.09
C LEU A 55 -0.74 21.88 -27.43
N LYS A 56 -0.93 23.18 -27.20
CA LYS A 56 0.15 24.18 -27.35
C LYS A 56 0.94 24.28 -26.05
N LEU A 57 2.26 24.06 -26.14
CA LEU A 57 3.16 24.05 -24.99
C LEU A 57 3.87 25.40 -24.84
N PRO A 58 3.56 26.20 -23.79
CA PRO A 58 4.46 27.26 -23.35
C PRO A 58 5.79 26.66 -22.87
N VAL A 59 6.84 27.48 -22.80
CA VAL A 59 8.19 27.00 -22.48
C VAL A 59 8.70 27.57 -21.16
N ILE A 60 9.24 26.69 -20.31
CA ILE A 60 10.00 27.03 -19.12
C ILE A 60 11.46 26.66 -19.36
N VAL A 61 12.36 27.64 -19.33
CA VAL A 61 13.80 27.40 -19.30
C VAL A 61 14.26 27.43 -17.85
N TRP A 62 14.85 26.33 -17.38
CA TRP A 62 15.23 26.13 -15.99
C TRP A 62 16.75 26.12 -15.78
N GLY A 63 17.23 26.99 -14.89
CA GLY A 63 18.62 27.02 -14.44
C GLY A 63 18.86 26.00 -13.33
N ASN A 64 19.69 24.98 -13.59
CA ASN A 64 20.05 23.94 -12.62
C ASN A 64 21.25 24.31 -11.72
N GLY A 65 21.97 25.40 -12.00
CA GLY A 65 23.11 25.84 -11.20
C GLY A 65 24.26 24.82 -11.05
N GLY A 66 24.38 23.87 -11.99
CA GLY A 66 25.41 22.82 -12.01
C GLY A 66 24.98 21.45 -11.48
N PHE A 67 23.72 21.24 -11.08
CA PHE A 67 23.27 20.01 -10.39
C PHE A 67 22.36 19.05 -11.19
N GLY A 68 22.34 19.15 -12.53
CA GLY A 68 21.84 18.14 -13.48
C GLY A 68 20.43 17.56 -13.25
N LEU A 69 20.28 16.63 -12.31
CA LEU A 69 19.06 15.83 -12.10
C LEU A 69 18.29 16.12 -10.81
N THR A 70 18.81 16.98 -9.93
CA THR A 70 18.19 17.28 -8.63
C THR A 70 16.74 17.78 -8.74
N PHE A 71 16.37 18.41 -9.85
CA PHE A 71 15.06 19.03 -10.02
C PHE A 71 14.08 18.21 -10.89
N ARG A 72 14.38 16.93 -11.15
CA ARG A 72 13.54 16.05 -11.99
C ARG A 72 12.06 16.03 -11.55
N GLY A 73 11.80 16.00 -10.24
CA GLY A 73 10.43 16.00 -9.70
C GLY A 73 9.67 17.29 -10.00
N PHE A 74 10.33 18.45 -9.83
CA PHE A 74 9.77 19.76 -10.16
C PHE A 74 9.53 19.91 -11.67
N LEU A 75 10.51 19.51 -12.50
CA LEU A 75 10.43 19.64 -13.95
C LEU A 75 9.40 18.68 -14.56
N GLY A 76 9.29 17.47 -14.00
CA GLY A 76 8.24 16.50 -14.33
C GLY A 76 6.84 17.01 -13.97
N GLU A 77 6.68 17.69 -12.83
CA GLU A 77 5.43 18.32 -12.43
C GLU A 77 5.06 19.45 -13.40
N VAL A 78 5.97 20.38 -13.69
CA VAL A 78 5.74 21.47 -14.66
C VAL A 78 5.34 20.91 -16.03
N ALA A 79 6.00 19.85 -16.49
CA ALA A 79 5.65 19.19 -17.74
C ALA A 79 4.26 18.53 -17.69
N SER A 80 3.88 17.92 -16.56
CA SER A 80 2.56 17.28 -16.40
C SER A 80 1.37 18.23 -16.50
N HIS A 81 1.58 19.53 -16.23
CA HIS A 81 0.58 20.58 -16.42
C HIS A 81 0.57 21.20 -17.82
N GLY A 82 1.31 20.59 -18.76
CA GLY A 82 1.23 20.94 -20.17
C GLY A 82 2.18 22.05 -20.61
N ALA A 83 3.41 22.05 -20.08
CA ALA A 83 4.53 22.90 -20.51
C ALA A 83 5.66 22.07 -21.12
N LEU A 84 6.50 22.70 -21.95
CA LEU A 84 7.83 22.20 -22.29
C LEU A 84 8.83 22.80 -21.30
N ALA A 85 9.47 21.98 -20.47
CA ALA A 85 10.55 22.42 -19.61
C ALA A 85 11.92 22.01 -20.20
N ILE A 86 12.83 22.98 -20.32
CA ILE A 86 14.20 22.80 -20.83
C ILE A 86 15.17 23.21 -19.72
N ALA A 87 15.84 22.25 -19.11
CA ALA A 87 16.75 22.47 -18.00
C ALA A 87 18.22 22.43 -18.45
N THR A 88 19.06 23.31 -17.89
CA THR A 88 20.51 23.34 -18.18
C THR A 88 21.21 22.12 -17.58
N GLY A 89 22.00 21.36 -18.35
CA GLY A 89 22.68 20.13 -17.92
C GLY A 89 22.07 18.84 -18.49
N PRO A 90 22.82 17.72 -18.48
CA PRO A 90 22.42 16.47 -19.13
C PRO A 90 21.39 15.67 -18.33
N ALA A 91 20.59 14.86 -19.03
CA ALA A 91 19.47 14.07 -18.51
C ALA A 91 19.89 12.74 -17.88
N TYR A 92 21.14 12.31 -18.09
CA TYR A 92 21.69 11.09 -17.51
C TYR A 92 23.06 11.33 -16.89
N VAL A 93 23.15 11.13 -15.57
CA VAL A 93 24.42 10.96 -14.87
C VAL A 93 24.27 9.74 -13.96
N ASP A 94 25.07 8.71 -14.20
CA ASP A 94 25.16 7.56 -13.30
C ASP A 94 25.70 8.06 -11.94
N PRO A 95 24.92 7.94 -10.84
CA PRO A 95 25.32 8.44 -9.52
C PRO A 95 26.64 7.84 -9.01
N GLU A 96 27.03 6.65 -9.49
CA GLU A 96 28.29 6.00 -9.11
C GLU A 96 29.51 6.55 -9.86
N THR A 97 29.31 7.30 -10.95
CA THR A 97 30.39 7.88 -11.78
C THR A 97 30.46 9.40 -11.74
N TYR A 98 29.47 10.06 -11.13
CA TYR A 98 29.50 11.51 -10.97
C TYR A 98 30.55 11.94 -9.92
N VAL A 99 31.71 12.36 -10.41
CA VAL A 99 32.70 13.07 -9.60
C VAL A 99 32.44 14.57 -9.78
N PRO A 100 31.95 15.30 -8.74
CA PRO A 100 31.85 16.75 -8.83
C PRO A 100 33.25 17.32 -9.11
N PRO A 101 33.39 18.34 -9.98
CA PRO A 101 34.70 18.94 -10.22
C PRO A 101 35.28 19.44 -8.89
N PRO A 102 36.60 19.25 -8.65
CA PRO A 102 37.21 19.63 -7.39
C PRO A 102 37.00 21.12 -7.12
N SER A 103 36.65 21.45 -5.88
CA SER A 103 36.51 22.83 -5.41
C SER A 103 37.87 23.53 -5.45
N ASP A 104 38.20 24.16 -6.58
CA ASP A 104 39.32 25.08 -6.68
C ASP A 104 38.94 26.41 -5.99
N PRO A 105 39.56 26.76 -4.85
CA PRO A 105 39.22 27.98 -4.10
C PRO A 105 39.60 29.27 -4.86
N SER A 106 40.33 29.16 -5.98
CA SER A 106 40.70 30.31 -6.82
C SER A 106 39.66 30.65 -7.89
N VAL A 107 38.61 29.83 -8.05
CA VAL A 107 37.50 30.08 -9.00
C VAL A 107 36.25 30.49 -8.22
N GLY A 108 35.96 31.80 -8.17
CA GLY A 108 34.77 32.30 -7.49
C GLY A 108 33.48 31.75 -8.10
N ALA A 109 32.61 31.15 -7.29
CA ALA A 109 31.21 30.80 -7.57
C ALA A 109 30.87 30.35 -9.03
N SER A 110 31.68 29.49 -9.64
CA SER A 110 31.67 29.19 -11.08
C SER A 110 30.81 27.97 -11.48
N GLY A 111 29.57 27.91 -10.99
CA GLY A 111 28.55 26.95 -11.45
C GLY A 111 27.49 27.56 -12.38
N GLN A 112 27.53 28.87 -12.61
CA GLN A 112 26.53 29.60 -13.39
C GLN A 112 26.89 29.65 -14.88
N ASN A 113 25.95 29.27 -15.74
CA ASN A 113 26.05 29.44 -17.18
C ASN A 113 24.78 30.09 -17.76
N PRO A 114 24.59 31.42 -17.58
CA PRO A 114 23.47 32.14 -18.17
C PRO A 114 23.37 31.99 -19.69
N ALA A 115 24.52 31.80 -20.37
CA ALA A 115 24.55 31.56 -21.81
C ALA A 115 23.89 30.23 -22.21
N ALA A 116 23.86 29.22 -21.33
CA ALA A 116 23.10 27.98 -21.56
C ALA A 116 21.58 28.26 -21.56
N MET A 117 21.08 29.09 -20.64
CA MET A 117 19.68 29.50 -20.66
C MET A 117 19.34 30.28 -21.94
N THR A 118 20.22 31.21 -22.37
CA THR A 118 20.05 31.91 -23.64
C THR A 118 20.06 30.96 -24.85
N ALA A 119 20.94 29.95 -24.85
CA ALA A 119 20.99 28.94 -25.91
C ALA A 119 19.70 28.11 -26.00
N ALA A 120 19.08 27.78 -24.86
CA ALA A 120 17.77 27.13 -24.84
C ALA A 120 16.67 28.03 -25.43
N ILE A 121 16.68 29.34 -25.12
CA ILE A 121 15.74 30.31 -25.70
C ILE A 121 15.94 30.43 -27.22
N ASP A 122 17.19 30.54 -27.68
CA ASP A 122 17.53 30.58 -29.11
C ASP A 122 17.05 29.32 -29.83
N TRP A 123 17.27 28.15 -29.21
CA TRP A 123 16.82 26.88 -29.74
C TRP A 123 15.30 26.82 -29.85
N VAL A 124 14.56 27.29 -28.85
CA VAL A 124 13.09 27.35 -28.88
C VAL A 124 12.62 28.23 -30.04
N HIS A 125 13.21 29.40 -30.23
CA HIS A 125 12.87 30.29 -31.35
C HIS A 125 13.21 29.70 -32.72
N ALA A 126 14.31 28.94 -32.81
CA ALA A 126 14.71 28.30 -34.05
C ALA A 126 13.77 27.15 -34.45
N ASN A 127 13.21 26.42 -33.47
CA ASN A 127 12.52 25.14 -33.70
C ASN A 127 11.00 25.19 -33.47
N ALA A 128 10.50 26.02 -32.56
CA ALA A 128 9.07 26.07 -32.25
C ALA A 128 8.21 26.37 -33.48
N GLY A 129 7.06 25.68 -33.57
CA GLY A 129 6.15 25.80 -34.72
C GLY A 129 6.60 25.02 -35.96
N LYS A 130 7.73 24.30 -35.93
CA LYS A 130 8.28 23.55 -37.07
C LYS A 130 8.44 22.07 -36.73
N GLY A 131 8.26 21.19 -37.74
CA GLY A 131 8.51 19.75 -37.61
C GLY A 131 7.83 19.13 -36.38
N ASP A 132 8.62 18.38 -35.60
CA ASP A 132 8.19 17.74 -34.35
C ASP A 132 7.79 18.75 -33.26
N TRP A 133 8.27 19.98 -33.36
CA TRP A 133 8.05 21.07 -32.41
C TRP A 133 6.91 22.02 -32.82
N LYS A 134 6.06 21.62 -33.77
CA LYS A 134 4.88 22.39 -34.22
C LYS A 134 3.90 22.78 -33.10
N HIS A 135 3.97 22.07 -31.97
CA HIS A 135 3.12 22.24 -30.81
C HIS A 135 3.73 23.19 -29.76
N VAL A 136 5.02 23.54 -29.87
CA VAL A 136 5.71 24.47 -28.96
C VAL A 136 5.33 25.92 -29.29
N ASP A 137 5.10 26.74 -28.26
CA ASP A 137 4.74 28.15 -28.34
C ASP A 137 5.88 29.05 -27.84
N ALA A 138 6.65 29.60 -28.78
CA ALA A 138 7.76 30.52 -28.49
C ALA A 138 7.31 31.94 -28.07
N SER A 139 6.01 32.26 -28.08
CA SER A 139 5.54 33.57 -27.61
C SER A 139 5.45 33.67 -26.08
N ARG A 140 5.57 32.54 -25.38
CA ARG A 140 5.34 32.40 -23.94
C ARG A 140 6.48 31.62 -23.27
N ILE A 141 7.63 32.28 -23.14
CA ILE A 141 8.85 31.73 -22.53
C ILE A 141 9.05 32.31 -21.14
N GLY A 142 9.16 31.47 -20.12
CA GLY A 142 9.57 31.83 -18.76
C GLY A 142 10.98 31.34 -18.45
N VAL A 143 11.73 32.07 -17.61
CA VAL A 143 13.05 31.64 -17.11
C VAL A 143 13.04 31.51 -15.60
N TRP A 144 13.26 30.30 -15.11
CA TRP A 144 13.13 29.94 -13.71
C TRP A 144 14.41 29.30 -13.19
N GLY A 145 14.66 29.34 -11.88
CA GLY A 145 15.80 28.60 -11.32
C GLY A 145 15.88 28.65 -9.80
N GLN A 146 16.62 27.69 -9.24
CA GLN A 146 16.88 27.58 -7.80
C GLN A 146 18.33 27.90 -7.46
N SER A 147 18.60 28.54 -6.32
CA SER A 147 19.96 28.86 -5.85
C SER A 147 20.83 29.53 -6.93
N CYS A 148 21.98 28.95 -7.29
CA CYS A 148 22.83 29.41 -8.40
C CYS A 148 22.09 29.49 -9.74
N GLY A 149 21.15 28.59 -10.02
CA GLY A 149 20.30 28.64 -11.20
C GLY A 149 19.32 29.81 -11.21
N GLY A 150 18.92 30.30 -10.03
CA GLY A 150 18.15 31.55 -9.92
C GLY A 150 18.95 32.78 -10.36
N LEU A 151 20.27 32.77 -10.17
CA LEU A 151 21.17 33.83 -10.65
C LEU A 151 21.31 33.81 -12.18
N GLU A 152 21.27 32.62 -12.78
CA GLU A 152 21.15 32.45 -14.23
C GLU A 152 19.81 33.00 -14.75
N ALA A 153 18.70 32.66 -14.08
CA ALA A 153 17.36 33.11 -14.43
C ALA A 153 17.21 34.64 -14.37
N TYR A 154 17.79 35.28 -13.36
CA TYR A 154 17.87 36.74 -13.28
C TYR A 154 18.59 37.35 -14.50
N THR A 155 19.74 36.80 -14.84
CA THR A 155 20.58 37.32 -15.93
C THR A 155 19.90 37.17 -17.29
N ALA A 156 19.34 35.98 -17.56
CA ALA A 156 18.59 35.71 -18.78
C ALA A 156 17.30 36.56 -18.85
N GLY A 157 16.59 36.68 -17.72
CA GLY A 157 15.34 37.44 -17.63
C GLY A 157 15.53 38.93 -17.86
N LEU A 158 16.62 39.52 -17.36
CA LEU A 158 16.93 40.93 -17.55
C LEU A 158 17.40 41.24 -18.98
N SER A 159 18.23 40.36 -19.56
CA SER A 159 18.93 40.65 -20.82
C SER A 159 18.15 40.25 -22.08
N ASP A 160 17.27 39.26 -22.00
CA ASP A 160 16.61 38.70 -23.18
C ASP A 160 15.17 39.21 -23.36
N PRO A 161 14.84 40.02 -24.38
CA PRO A 161 13.50 40.58 -24.56
C PRO A 161 12.41 39.53 -24.85
N ARG A 162 12.77 38.29 -25.18
CA ARG A 162 11.84 37.19 -25.51
C ARG A 162 11.27 36.51 -24.27
N VAL A 163 11.88 36.73 -23.11
CA VAL A 163 11.42 36.19 -21.83
C VAL A 163 10.23 37.00 -21.31
N SER A 164 9.13 36.31 -21.03
CA SER A 164 7.85 36.90 -20.60
C SER A 164 7.74 37.11 -19.08
N HIS A 165 8.36 36.24 -18.27
CA HIS A 165 8.32 36.30 -16.81
C HIS A 165 9.47 35.51 -16.19
N ILE A 166 9.73 35.74 -14.91
CA ILE A 166 10.89 35.22 -14.17
C ILE A 166 10.42 34.51 -12.90
N GLY A 167 10.99 33.34 -12.60
CA GLY A 167 10.73 32.57 -11.38
C GLY A 167 12.00 32.38 -10.56
N ILE A 168 12.04 32.96 -9.36
CA ILE A 168 13.19 32.94 -8.45
C ILE A 168 12.84 32.07 -7.25
N PHE A 169 13.48 30.91 -7.14
CA PHE A 169 13.21 29.94 -6.08
C PHE A 169 14.43 29.80 -5.16
N ASN A 170 14.26 30.06 -3.86
CA ASN A 170 15.32 29.95 -2.83
C ASN A 170 16.67 30.53 -3.33
N SER A 171 16.61 31.74 -3.88
CA SER A 171 17.73 32.40 -4.56
C SER A 171 17.69 33.90 -4.34
N GLY A 172 18.81 34.55 -4.61
CA GLY A 172 18.98 36.00 -4.58
C GLY A 172 20.42 36.39 -4.90
N GLN A 173 20.63 37.60 -5.43
CA GLN A 173 21.95 38.13 -5.80
C GLN A 173 22.92 38.07 -4.62
N LEU A 174 24.21 37.86 -4.88
CA LEU A 174 25.16 37.56 -3.79
C LEU A 174 25.62 38.79 -3.00
N ASN A 175 25.44 40.00 -3.55
CA ASN A 175 25.82 41.25 -2.89
C ASN A 175 24.91 42.41 -3.33
N GLU A 176 24.99 43.50 -2.58
CA GLU A 176 24.15 44.69 -2.77
C GLU A 176 24.34 45.35 -4.15
N THR A 177 25.58 45.45 -4.64
CA THR A 177 25.83 46.01 -5.98
C THR A 177 25.15 45.20 -7.08
N ALA A 178 25.25 43.87 -7.02
CA ALA A 178 24.58 42.96 -7.95
C ALA A 178 23.05 43.04 -7.82
N SER A 179 22.54 43.18 -6.60
CA SER A 179 21.09 43.33 -6.35
C SER A 179 20.54 44.61 -6.99
N ASN A 180 21.23 45.74 -6.80
CA ASN A 180 20.85 47.02 -7.41
C ASN A 180 20.95 46.99 -8.94
N THR A 181 21.97 46.33 -9.49
CA THR A 181 22.20 46.30 -10.94
C THR A 181 21.27 45.31 -11.65
N VAL A 182 20.91 44.21 -11.00
CA VAL A 182 20.09 43.15 -11.59
C VAL A 182 18.64 43.26 -11.14
N ALA A 183 18.33 42.96 -9.88
CA ALA A 183 16.96 43.02 -9.36
C ALA A 183 16.38 44.44 -9.44
N GLY A 184 17.19 45.46 -9.15
CA GLY A 184 16.82 46.87 -9.25
C GLY A 184 16.54 47.39 -10.66
N ASN A 185 16.76 46.57 -11.70
CA ASN A 185 16.43 46.90 -13.08
C ASN A 185 15.42 45.92 -13.72
N LEU A 186 14.86 44.97 -12.96
CA LEU A 186 13.85 44.05 -13.45
C LEU A 186 12.51 44.75 -13.63
N THR A 187 12.00 44.79 -14.85
CA THR A 187 10.69 45.40 -15.16
C THR A 187 9.63 44.38 -15.57
N LYS A 188 10.01 43.10 -15.66
CA LYS A 188 9.14 41.99 -16.07
C LYS A 188 8.43 41.36 -14.87
N PRO A 189 7.29 40.67 -15.09
CA PRO A 189 6.64 39.89 -14.04
C PRO A 189 7.61 38.91 -13.37
N VAL A 190 7.71 38.96 -12.04
CA VAL A 190 8.65 38.15 -11.26
C VAL A 190 7.98 37.47 -10.07
N PHE A 191 8.28 36.19 -9.87
CA PHE A 191 7.72 35.35 -8.81
C PHE A 191 8.83 34.86 -7.90
N TYR A 192 8.76 35.22 -6.62
CA TYR A 192 9.69 34.79 -5.59
C TYR A 192 9.06 33.69 -4.74
N THR A 193 9.75 32.57 -4.61
CA THR A 193 9.42 31.50 -3.64
C THR A 193 10.64 31.31 -2.75
N LEU A 194 10.59 31.79 -1.51
CA LEU A 194 11.75 31.83 -0.61
C LEU A 194 11.63 30.84 0.55
N GLY A 195 12.74 30.23 0.97
CA GLY A 195 12.81 29.17 1.96
C GLY A 195 12.76 29.58 3.43
N GLY A 196 12.33 30.82 3.70
CA GLY A 196 12.21 31.38 5.05
C GLY A 196 13.56 31.73 5.69
N PRO A 197 13.57 32.28 6.91
CA PRO A 197 14.79 32.79 7.55
C PRO A 197 15.97 31.79 7.69
N ASP A 198 15.67 30.49 7.68
CA ASP A 198 16.67 29.42 7.78
C ASP A 198 17.30 29.05 6.42
N ASP A 199 16.79 29.59 5.31
CA ASP A 199 17.39 29.44 3.98
C ASP A 199 18.55 30.43 3.79
N VAL A 200 19.71 29.90 3.40
CA VAL A 200 20.93 30.69 3.14
C VAL A 200 20.74 31.79 2.08
N ALA A 201 19.80 31.59 1.14
CA ALA A 201 19.49 32.58 0.11
C ALA A 201 18.37 33.55 0.50
N TYR A 202 17.68 33.32 1.62
CA TYR A 202 16.54 34.15 2.04
C TYR A 202 16.89 35.62 2.24
N PRO A 203 18.00 36.00 2.93
CA PRO A 203 18.37 37.40 3.06
C PRO A 203 18.64 38.08 1.71
N ASN A 204 19.13 37.31 0.73
CA ASN A 204 19.40 37.81 -0.61
C ASN A 204 18.11 38.00 -1.41
N GLY A 205 17.20 37.02 -1.38
CA GLY A 205 15.90 37.12 -2.06
C GLY A 205 15.01 38.22 -1.49
N GLU A 206 15.01 38.42 -0.17
CA GLU A 206 14.31 39.52 0.48
C GLU A 206 14.88 40.89 0.06
N ARG A 207 16.21 41.02 0.01
CA ARG A 207 16.88 42.23 -0.47
C ARG A 207 16.52 42.52 -1.92
N ASP A 208 16.65 41.54 -2.80
CA ASP A 208 16.32 41.68 -4.22
C ASP A 208 14.87 42.11 -4.43
N TYR A 209 13.92 41.47 -3.73
CA TYR A 209 12.49 41.82 -3.82
C TYR A 209 12.22 43.27 -3.41
N SER A 210 12.89 43.75 -2.36
CA SER A 210 12.75 45.14 -1.90
C SER A 210 13.33 46.19 -2.84
N LEU A 211 14.26 45.78 -3.72
CA LEU A 211 14.92 46.67 -4.68
C LEU A 211 14.21 46.73 -6.02
N LEU A 212 13.16 45.92 -6.24
CA LEU A 212 12.41 45.92 -7.50
C LEU A 212 11.89 47.33 -7.84
N PRO A 213 12.03 47.79 -9.10
CA PRO A 213 11.48 49.06 -9.54
C PRO A 213 10.00 49.20 -9.22
N ALA A 214 9.58 50.40 -8.81
CA ALA A 214 8.17 50.71 -8.59
C ALA A 214 7.34 50.42 -9.85
N GLY A 215 6.25 49.65 -9.69
CA GLY A 215 5.38 49.24 -10.80
C GLY A 215 5.74 47.91 -11.46
N THR A 216 6.84 47.27 -11.06
CA THR A 216 7.17 45.90 -11.49
C THR A 216 6.12 44.91 -10.96
N PRO A 217 5.43 44.13 -11.81
CA PRO A 217 4.51 43.11 -11.34
C PRO A 217 5.29 42.02 -10.59
N ALA A 218 5.02 41.86 -9.31
CA ALA A 218 5.76 40.91 -8.49
C ALA A 218 4.84 40.17 -7.52
N TRP A 219 5.18 38.92 -7.25
CA TRP A 219 4.59 38.12 -6.18
C TRP A 219 5.71 37.46 -5.37
N LYS A 220 5.51 37.35 -4.05
CA LYS A 220 6.43 36.66 -3.15
C LYS A 220 5.66 35.75 -2.21
N GLY A 221 6.07 34.48 -2.16
CA GLY A 221 5.67 33.50 -1.17
C GLY A 221 6.87 33.02 -0.35
N ASN A 222 6.66 32.83 0.95
CA ASN A 222 7.68 32.32 1.86
C ASN A 222 7.23 30.95 2.40
N HIS A 223 8.15 29.97 2.44
CA HIS A 223 7.92 28.65 3.03
C HIS A 223 9.03 28.30 4.03
N ALA A 224 8.73 27.60 5.13
CA ALA A 224 9.69 27.35 6.22
C ALA A 224 10.47 26.03 6.04
N LEU A 225 10.89 25.71 4.81
CA LEU A 225 11.55 24.42 4.49
C LEU A 225 13.06 24.57 4.19
N GLY A 226 13.63 25.77 4.30
CA GLY A 226 15.05 25.98 4.00
C GLY A 226 15.37 25.90 2.50
N HIS A 227 16.67 25.80 2.19
CA HIS A 227 17.22 26.06 0.84
C HIS A 227 16.82 25.05 -0.24
N SER A 228 16.93 23.75 0.04
CA SER A 228 16.73 22.68 -0.97
C SER A 228 15.60 21.70 -0.65
N ALA A 229 15.24 21.54 0.63
CA ALA A 229 14.28 20.51 1.06
C ALA A 229 12.88 20.68 0.47
N ALA A 230 12.55 21.87 -0.05
CA ALA A 230 11.30 22.13 -0.74
C ALA A 230 11.22 21.48 -2.13
N PHE A 231 12.37 21.23 -2.78
CA PHE A 231 12.47 20.58 -4.10
C PHE A 231 12.66 19.06 -4.02
N ASP A 232 13.15 18.57 -2.88
CA ASP A 232 13.38 17.14 -2.61
C ASP A 232 12.08 16.36 -2.33
N ALA A 233 10.93 17.04 -2.24
CA ALA A 233 9.62 16.43 -2.06
C ALA A 233 9.06 15.84 -3.38
N PRO A 234 8.19 14.81 -3.33
CA PRO A 234 7.51 14.29 -4.51
C PRO A 234 6.83 15.41 -5.31
N ASN A 235 6.93 15.35 -6.64
CA ASN A 235 6.46 16.39 -7.57
C ASN A 235 7.09 17.78 -7.38
N GLY A 236 8.22 17.92 -6.67
CA GLY A 236 8.93 19.20 -6.47
C GLY A 236 8.34 20.12 -5.40
N GLY A 237 7.47 19.59 -4.53
CA GLY A 237 7.00 20.24 -3.29
C GLY A 237 6.31 21.59 -3.47
N ILE A 238 6.44 22.47 -2.46
CA ILE A 238 5.85 23.82 -2.46
C ILE A 238 6.27 24.64 -3.71
N PRO A 239 7.55 24.64 -4.13
CA PRO A 239 7.97 25.30 -5.36
C PRO A 239 7.17 24.86 -6.59
N ALA A 240 6.86 23.57 -6.71
CA ALA A 240 6.11 23.07 -7.86
C ALA A 240 4.61 23.42 -7.81
N ILE A 241 4.03 23.55 -6.61
CA ILE A 241 2.66 24.10 -6.44
C ILE A 241 2.62 25.55 -6.93
N VAL A 242 3.60 26.36 -6.54
CA VAL A 242 3.71 27.74 -7.02
C VAL A 242 3.90 27.75 -8.55
N GLY A 243 4.83 26.92 -9.05
CA GLY A 243 5.13 26.79 -10.47
C GLY A 243 3.92 26.39 -11.32
N SER A 244 3.10 25.44 -10.87
CA SER A 244 1.90 25.02 -11.59
C SER A 244 0.83 26.12 -11.63
N HIS A 245 0.65 26.87 -10.54
CA HIS A 245 -0.26 28.03 -10.54
C HIS A 245 0.24 29.18 -11.44
N ILE A 246 1.56 29.42 -11.50
CA ILE A 246 2.15 30.39 -12.44
C ILE A 246 1.88 29.95 -13.89
N LEU A 247 2.09 28.66 -14.17
CA LEU A 247 1.84 28.07 -15.49
C LEU A 247 0.37 28.20 -15.90
N GLU A 248 -0.57 27.82 -15.03
CA GLU A 248 -2.00 27.94 -15.30
C GLU A 248 -2.41 29.39 -15.57
N TRP A 249 -1.95 30.32 -14.72
CA TRP A 249 -2.35 31.71 -14.85
C TRP A 249 -1.71 32.41 -16.04
N ILE A 250 -0.37 32.45 -16.10
CA ILE A 250 0.36 33.31 -17.03
C ILE A 250 0.53 32.62 -18.38
N LEU A 251 0.78 31.32 -18.36
CA LEU A 251 1.19 30.59 -19.55
C LEU A 251 0.02 29.88 -20.24
N ARG A 252 -1.01 29.45 -19.49
CA ARG A 252 -2.23 28.86 -20.06
C ARG A 252 -3.37 29.87 -20.20
N GLY A 253 -3.24 31.06 -19.61
CA GLY A 253 -4.25 32.12 -19.69
C GLY A 253 -5.50 31.83 -18.85
N ASN A 254 -5.39 30.95 -17.85
CA ASN A 254 -6.47 30.64 -16.93
C ASN A 254 -6.67 31.82 -15.97
N ALA A 255 -7.64 32.69 -16.28
CA ALA A 255 -7.89 33.90 -15.49
C ALA A 255 -8.25 33.60 -14.03
N SER A 256 -8.84 32.43 -13.74
CA SER A 256 -9.22 32.02 -12.38
C SER A 256 -8.01 31.60 -11.54
N ALA A 257 -6.90 31.18 -12.16
CA ALA A 257 -5.67 30.85 -11.43
C ALA A 257 -5.00 32.10 -10.81
N LYS A 258 -5.36 33.30 -11.28
CA LYS A 258 -4.97 34.58 -10.66
C LYS A 258 -5.43 34.71 -9.21
N ASP A 259 -6.57 34.11 -8.86
CA ASP A 259 -7.16 34.25 -7.52
C ASP A 259 -6.26 33.64 -6.43
N TRP A 260 -5.46 32.64 -6.79
CA TRP A 260 -4.45 32.04 -5.91
C TRP A 260 -3.35 33.03 -5.51
N PHE A 261 -3.02 33.99 -6.38
CA PHE A 261 -1.96 34.99 -6.15
C PHE A 261 -2.46 36.31 -5.57
N THR A 262 -3.77 36.56 -5.57
CA THR A 262 -4.35 37.91 -5.34
C THR A 262 -5.31 38.01 -4.17
N ASP A 263 -5.45 36.95 -3.34
CA ASP A 263 -6.26 36.95 -2.12
C ASP A 263 -7.73 37.40 -2.36
N SER A 264 -8.32 37.04 -3.51
CA SER A 264 -9.70 37.40 -3.85
C SER A 264 -10.76 36.55 -3.14
N VAL A 265 -10.38 35.54 -2.34
CA VAL A 265 -11.28 34.96 -1.34
C VAL A 265 -11.29 35.87 -0.11
N SER A 266 -11.92 37.02 -0.25
CA SER A 266 -12.21 37.92 0.85
C SER A 266 -12.86 37.12 1.99
N SER A 267 -12.21 37.12 3.15
CA SER A 267 -12.70 37.45 4.51
C SER A 267 -14.21 37.48 4.85
N SER A 268 -15.16 37.31 3.93
CA SER A 268 -16.60 37.39 4.14
C SER A 268 -17.32 36.04 4.31
N MET A 269 -16.66 34.89 4.09
CA MET A 269 -17.25 33.56 4.35
C MET A 269 -16.83 32.88 5.66
N ARG A 270 -15.81 33.39 6.37
CA ARG A 270 -15.37 32.81 7.66
C ARG A 270 -16.10 33.37 8.88
N ALA A 271 -16.79 34.51 8.75
CA ALA A 271 -17.49 35.16 9.87
C ALA A 271 -18.97 34.75 10.02
N LEU A 272 -19.60 34.14 9.00
CA LEU A 272 -21.02 33.73 9.09
C LEU A 272 -21.25 32.36 9.77
N PHE A 273 -20.23 31.51 9.91
CA PHE A 273 -20.37 30.18 10.52
C PHE A 273 -20.13 30.15 12.04
N HIS A 274 -19.51 31.19 12.63
CA HIS A 274 -19.23 31.21 14.07
C HIS A 274 -20.25 32.00 14.91
N ALA A 275 -21.08 32.84 14.28
CA ALA A 275 -22.10 33.64 14.99
C ALA A 275 -23.50 33.00 15.00
N LEU A 276 -23.80 32.07 14.08
CA LEU A 276 -25.09 31.35 14.05
C LEU A 276 -25.11 30.07 14.92
N ALA A 277 -23.94 29.57 15.34
CA ALA A 277 -23.80 28.32 16.08
C ALA A 277 -24.14 28.43 17.58
N CYS A 278 -24.23 29.64 18.16
CA CYS A 278 -24.50 29.81 19.60
C CYS A 278 -25.94 30.16 19.96
N VAL A 279 -26.79 30.54 19.01
CA VAL A 279 -28.18 30.97 19.30
C VAL A 279 -29.22 29.89 18.94
N VAL A 280 -28.88 28.92 18.08
CA VAL A 280 -29.76 27.79 17.74
C VAL A 280 -29.64 26.62 18.75
N CYS A 281 -28.55 26.55 19.54
CA CYS A 281 -28.36 25.54 20.57
C CYS A 281 -29.22 25.71 21.84
N LEU A 282 -30.04 26.75 21.96
CA LEU A 282 -30.87 26.99 23.15
C LEU A 282 -32.39 26.88 22.93
N PHE A 283 -32.85 26.48 21.73
CA PHE A 283 -34.28 26.38 21.43
C PHE A 283 -34.73 25.10 20.68
N LEU A 284 -33.92 24.03 20.70
CA LEU A 284 -34.25 22.74 20.07
C LEU A 284 -34.14 21.54 21.04
N GLU A 285 -34.34 21.76 22.35
CA GLU A 285 -34.47 20.68 23.33
C GLU A 285 -35.90 20.10 23.44
N THR A 286 -36.82 20.46 22.56
CA THR A 286 -38.13 19.77 22.52
C THR A 286 -38.54 19.47 21.09
N THR A 287 -38.74 18.17 20.84
CA THR A 287 -39.31 17.54 19.64
C THR A 287 -38.38 17.28 18.45
N LEU A 288 -37.56 16.22 18.57
CA LEU A 288 -37.38 15.13 17.58
C LEU A 288 -36.26 14.20 18.08
N GLY A 289 -36.63 13.08 18.70
CA GLY A 289 -35.69 11.99 18.94
C GLY A 289 -35.29 11.36 17.62
N LEU A 290 -34.20 11.84 17.00
CA LEU A 290 -33.59 11.20 15.84
C LEU A 290 -32.84 9.94 16.29
N SER A 291 -33.13 8.81 15.63
CA SER A 291 -32.64 7.49 15.99
C SER A 291 -31.16 7.30 15.67
N LEU A 292 -30.30 7.42 16.69
CA LEU A 292 -28.86 7.05 16.65
C LEU A 292 -28.62 5.53 16.50
N PHE A 293 -29.68 4.72 16.53
CA PHE A 293 -29.61 3.26 16.55
C PHE A 293 -30.23 2.65 15.30
N ALA A 294 -29.65 1.54 14.84
CA ALA A 294 -30.16 0.72 13.74
C ALA A 294 -30.59 -0.65 14.30
N SER A 295 -31.79 -1.11 13.97
CA SER A 295 -32.34 -2.38 14.46
C SER A 295 -32.44 -3.40 13.32
N VAL A 296 -31.94 -4.62 13.54
CA VAL A 296 -32.00 -5.73 12.58
C VAL A 296 -32.52 -6.97 13.28
N ASN A 297 -33.52 -7.63 12.70
CA ASN A 297 -34.06 -8.89 13.22
C ASN A 297 -33.41 -10.07 12.52
N ILE A 298 -32.83 -10.99 13.28
CA ILE A 298 -32.24 -12.24 12.81
C ILE A 298 -32.85 -13.44 13.55
N ALA A 299 -32.50 -14.66 13.14
CA ALA A 299 -33.04 -15.88 13.73
C ALA A 299 -32.81 -15.97 15.25
N ASN A 300 -31.65 -15.49 15.73
CA ASN A 300 -31.28 -15.53 17.15
C ASN A 300 -31.77 -14.32 17.97
N GLY A 301 -32.41 -13.30 17.37
CA GLY A 301 -32.92 -12.14 18.11
C GLY A 301 -32.85 -10.82 17.35
N THR A 302 -33.08 -9.72 18.06
CA THR A 302 -32.95 -8.34 17.56
C THR A 302 -31.55 -7.81 17.87
N VAL A 303 -30.85 -7.33 16.86
CA VAL A 303 -29.52 -6.71 16.97
C VAL A 303 -29.67 -5.20 16.81
N ILE A 304 -29.25 -4.44 17.82
CA ILE A 304 -29.25 -2.98 17.83
C ILE A 304 -27.82 -2.48 17.65
N GLY A 305 -27.53 -1.91 16.48
CA GLY A 305 -26.26 -1.27 16.15
C GLY A 305 -26.31 0.25 16.25
N THR A 306 -25.22 0.92 15.89
CA THR A 306 -25.12 2.38 15.81
C THR A 306 -25.16 2.87 14.37
N THR A 307 -25.66 4.09 14.18
CA THR A 307 -25.54 4.82 12.92
C THR A 307 -24.50 5.93 13.07
N ASP A 308 -23.41 5.84 12.32
CA ASP A 308 -22.46 6.94 12.12
C ASP A 308 -23.01 7.84 11.00
N GLU A 309 -23.77 8.86 11.38
CA GLU A 309 -24.39 9.80 10.43
C GLU A 309 -23.37 10.61 9.63
N VAL A 310 -22.19 10.88 10.21
CA VAL A 310 -21.11 11.65 9.55
C VAL A 310 -20.56 10.88 8.36
N ASN A 311 -20.41 9.56 8.50
CA ASN A 311 -19.90 8.70 7.43
C ASN A 311 -21.00 7.99 6.64
N GLY A 312 -22.25 8.04 7.10
CA GLY A 312 -23.38 7.34 6.47
C GLY A 312 -23.25 5.82 6.57
N VAL A 313 -22.75 5.31 7.70
CA VAL A 313 -22.45 3.89 7.92
C VAL A 313 -23.17 3.40 9.18
N GLN A 314 -23.79 2.23 9.10
CA GLN A 314 -24.30 1.49 10.26
C GLN A 314 -23.31 0.43 10.70
N LYS A 315 -23.12 0.29 12.01
CA LYS A 315 -22.18 -0.66 12.63
C LYS A 315 -22.92 -1.56 13.62
N PHE A 316 -22.69 -2.86 13.49
CA PHE A 316 -23.20 -3.87 14.42
C PHE A 316 -22.01 -4.68 14.91
N LEU A 317 -21.58 -4.44 16.14
CA LEU A 317 -20.31 -4.92 16.67
C LEU A 317 -20.55 -5.95 17.79
N GLY A 318 -19.73 -7.01 17.83
CA GLY A 318 -19.77 -8.01 18.90
C GLY A 318 -20.95 -8.97 18.84
N ILE A 319 -21.47 -9.28 17.65
CA ILE A 319 -22.60 -10.22 17.48
C ILE A 319 -22.07 -11.64 17.70
N PRO A 320 -22.60 -12.42 18.67
CA PRO A 320 -22.21 -13.81 18.85
C PRO A 320 -22.72 -14.65 17.66
N PHE A 321 -21.87 -15.50 17.10
CA PHE A 321 -22.26 -16.47 16.07
C PHE A 321 -22.28 -17.92 16.58
N ALA A 322 -21.81 -18.14 17.80
CA ALA A 322 -21.76 -19.44 18.47
C ALA A 322 -22.01 -19.28 19.97
N GLU A 323 -22.35 -20.38 20.64
CA GLU A 323 -22.35 -20.47 22.11
C GLU A 323 -20.93 -20.16 22.64
N PRO A 324 -20.80 -19.44 23.77
CA PRO A 324 -19.51 -19.14 24.38
C PRO A 324 -18.69 -20.42 24.63
N PRO A 325 -17.46 -20.56 24.08
CA PRO A 325 -16.68 -21.78 24.20
C PRO A 325 -15.95 -21.89 25.56
N VAL A 326 -16.69 -21.68 26.65
CA VAL A 326 -16.23 -21.69 28.04
C VAL A 326 -16.59 -23.00 28.75
N GLY A 327 -15.90 -23.29 29.86
CA GLY A 327 -16.17 -24.48 30.67
C GLY A 327 -16.13 -25.76 29.85
N ASP A 328 -17.23 -26.52 29.85
CA ASP A 328 -17.32 -27.78 29.10
C ASP A 328 -17.22 -27.62 27.57
N LEU A 329 -17.43 -26.40 27.04
CA LEU A 329 -17.27 -26.09 25.62
C LEU A 329 -15.83 -25.67 25.25
N ARG A 330 -14.94 -25.48 26.24
CA ARG A 330 -13.50 -25.30 25.98
C ARG A 330 -12.97 -26.54 25.25
N LEU A 331 -12.10 -26.33 24.26
CA LEU A 331 -11.54 -27.42 23.43
C LEU A 331 -12.65 -28.31 22.83
N ARG A 332 -13.77 -27.72 22.39
CA ARG A 332 -14.77 -28.37 21.53
C ARG A 332 -14.94 -27.57 20.25
N GLN A 333 -15.42 -28.22 19.21
CA GLN A 333 -15.97 -27.52 18.05
C GLN A 333 -17.06 -26.54 18.52
N ALA A 334 -17.12 -25.36 17.90
CA ALA A 334 -18.11 -24.36 18.25
C ALA A 334 -19.53 -24.88 18.01
N VAL A 335 -20.45 -24.51 18.89
CA VAL A 335 -21.84 -24.91 18.82
C VAL A 335 -22.65 -23.72 18.32
N PRO A 336 -23.50 -23.86 17.28
CA PRO A 336 -24.40 -22.80 16.87
C PRO A 336 -25.29 -22.33 18.02
N LEU A 337 -25.63 -21.04 18.04
CA LEU A 337 -26.54 -20.47 19.04
C LEU A 337 -27.89 -21.20 19.03
N ARG A 338 -28.27 -21.83 20.15
CA ARG A 338 -29.53 -22.59 20.26
C ARG A 338 -30.67 -21.77 20.84
N LYS A 339 -30.33 -20.71 21.57
CA LYS A 339 -31.29 -19.82 22.23
C LYS A 339 -31.24 -18.44 21.61
N SER A 340 -32.38 -17.78 21.62
CA SER A 340 -32.41 -16.37 21.30
C SER A 340 -31.73 -15.57 22.42
N PHE A 341 -30.94 -14.57 22.06
CA PHE A 341 -30.42 -13.58 23.00
C PHE A 341 -31.42 -12.43 23.26
N GLY A 342 -32.65 -12.52 22.74
CA GLY A 342 -33.64 -11.46 22.83
C GLY A 342 -33.19 -10.23 22.03
N THR A 343 -32.87 -9.14 22.73
CA THR A 343 -32.34 -7.92 22.14
C THR A 343 -30.89 -7.73 22.56
N LEU A 344 -29.99 -7.62 21.58
CA LEU A 344 -28.55 -7.40 21.78
C LEU A 344 -28.15 -5.98 21.38
N GLU A 345 -27.52 -5.25 22.29
CA GLU A 345 -26.86 -3.97 21.99
C GLU A 345 -25.47 -4.22 21.38
N ALA A 346 -25.42 -4.34 20.05
CA ALA A 346 -24.21 -4.58 19.26
C ALA A 346 -23.49 -3.27 18.91
N VAL A 347 -23.12 -2.50 19.94
CA VAL A 347 -22.54 -1.13 19.78
C VAL A 347 -21.06 -1.05 20.13
N LYS A 348 -20.46 -2.16 20.57
CA LYS A 348 -19.04 -2.27 20.92
C LYS A 348 -18.49 -3.58 20.39
N PHE A 349 -17.22 -3.59 20.03
CA PHE A 349 -16.52 -4.83 19.68
C PHE A 349 -16.61 -5.84 20.84
N GLY A 350 -16.82 -7.11 20.48
CA GLY A 350 -16.64 -8.22 21.40
C GLY A 350 -15.17 -8.34 21.85
N PRO A 351 -14.90 -9.10 22.92
CA PRO A 351 -13.52 -9.36 23.35
C PRO A 351 -12.76 -10.15 22.26
N SER A 352 -11.45 -9.94 22.19
CA SER A 352 -10.59 -10.79 21.37
C SER A 352 -10.54 -12.20 21.97
N CYS A 353 -10.22 -13.20 21.14
CA CYS A 353 -9.86 -14.50 21.68
C CYS A 353 -8.52 -14.41 22.43
N PHE A 354 -8.31 -15.32 23.39
CA PHE A 354 -7.02 -15.42 24.06
C PHE A 354 -5.89 -15.73 23.07
N SER A 355 -4.78 -15.03 23.26
CA SER A 355 -3.65 -15.05 22.33
C SER A 355 -2.31 -15.09 23.08
N VAL A 356 -1.22 -15.35 22.36
CA VAL A 356 0.13 -15.29 22.92
C VAL A 356 0.60 -13.87 23.25
N ARG A 357 -0.04 -12.85 22.65
CA ARG A 357 0.15 -11.44 22.97
C ARG A 357 -0.97 -10.93 23.87
N ASN A 358 -0.68 -9.99 24.75
CA ASN A 358 -1.72 -9.25 25.47
C ASN A 358 -2.38 -8.25 24.51
N GLN A 359 -3.67 -8.46 24.21
CA GLN A 359 -4.44 -7.62 23.29
C GLN A 359 -5.45 -6.73 24.03
N GLY A 360 -5.33 -6.61 25.36
CA GLY A 360 -6.29 -5.88 26.19
C GLY A 360 -7.50 -6.72 26.52
N ASN A 361 -8.67 -6.37 25.97
CA ASN A 361 -9.94 -7.05 26.26
C ASN A 361 -10.00 -8.43 25.57
N SER A 362 -9.54 -9.47 26.27
CA SER A 362 -9.55 -10.86 25.78
C SER A 362 -10.39 -11.79 26.65
N SER A 363 -11.07 -12.76 26.03
CA SER A 363 -11.92 -13.74 26.70
C SER A 363 -11.91 -15.08 25.96
N GLU A 364 -12.36 -16.15 26.63
CA GLU A 364 -12.77 -17.38 25.94
C GLU A 364 -14.11 -17.19 25.23
N ASP A 365 -15.00 -16.37 25.79
CA ASP A 365 -16.23 -15.94 25.15
C ASP A 365 -15.93 -14.88 24.08
N CYS A 366 -15.35 -15.32 22.96
CA CYS A 366 -14.83 -14.45 21.91
C CYS A 366 -15.41 -14.70 20.51
N LEU A 367 -16.28 -15.72 20.35
CA LEU A 367 -16.84 -16.13 19.05
C LEU A 367 -17.92 -15.16 18.56
N THR A 368 -17.44 -13.97 18.19
CA THR A 368 -18.23 -12.83 17.76
C THR A 368 -17.79 -12.35 16.38
N LEU A 369 -18.69 -11.68 15.68
CA LEU A 369 -18.42 -11.00 14.42
C LEU A 369 -18.95 -9.57 14.45
N ASN A 370 -18.48 -8.77 13.51
CA ASN A 370 -18.88 -7.38 13.34
C ASN A 370 -19.34 -7.15 11.90
N ILE A 371 -20.30 -6.25 11.71
CA ILE A 371 -20.92 -5.95 10.41
C ILE A 371 -20.97 -4.44 10.21
N TRP A 372 -20.54 -3.99 9.02
CA TRP A 372 -20.70 -2.62 8.54
C TRP A 372 -21.47 -2.61 7.24
N ARG A 373 -22.39 -1.64 7.09
CA ARG A 373 -23.12 -1.38 5.85
C ARG A 373 -23.41 0.10 5.71
N SER A 374 -23.76 0.56 4.51
CA SER A 374 -24.23 1.94 4.36
C SER A 374 -25.60 2.13 5.03
N ALA A 375 -25.84 3.31 5.60
CA ALA A 375 -27.08 3.62 6.32
C ALA A 375 -28.34 3.62 5.43
N ASP A 376 -28.18 3.86 4.13
CA ASP A 376 -29.23 3.80 3.10
C ASP A 376 -29.19 2.49 2.28
N ALA A 377 -28.45 1.47 2.74
CA ALA A 377 -28.44 0.17 2.11
C ALA A 377 -29.88 -0.38 2.00
N ASP A 378 -30.25 -0.86 0.80
CA ASP A 378 -31.51 -1.59 0.64
C ASP A 378 -31.42 -2.94 1.35
N THR A 379 -32.14 -3.05 2.46
CA THR A 379 -32.21 -4.27 3.27
C THR A 379 -33.37 -5.18 2.90
N SER A 380 -34.22 -4.77 1.93
CA SER A 380 -35.45 -5.49 1.62
C SER A 380 -35.22 -6.78 0.83
N ASN A 381 -34.14 -6.83 0.04
CA ASN A 381 -33.89 -7.94 -0.89
C ASN A 381 -32.57 -8.70 -0.67
N GLY A 382 -31.71 -8.27 0.27
CA GLY A 382 -30.46 -8.97 0.57
C GLY A 382 -29.55 -9.16 -0.66
N THR A 383 -29.29 -8.09 -1.41
CA THR A 383 -28.63 -8.15 -2.73
C THR A 383 -27.16 -7.72 -2.72
N LEU A 384 -26.69 -7.14 -1.62
CA LEU A 384 -25.36 -6.53 -1.55
C LEU A 384 -24.26 -7.59 -1.41
N PRO A 385 -23.20 -7.54 -2.21
CA PRO A 385 -22.03 -8.41 -2.03
C PRO A 385 -21.43 -8.26 -0.62
N VAL A 386 -20.93 -9.38 -0.07
CA VAL A 386 -20.41 -9.44 1.30
C VAL A 386 -18.90 -9.66 1.25
N LEU A 387 -18.13 -8.73 1.80
CA LEU A 387 -16.69 -8.88 1.98
C LEU A 387 -16.42 -9.34 3.41
N VAL A 388 -15.82 -10.52 3.58
CA VAL A 388 -15.54 -11.11 4.90
C VAL A 388 -14.05 -11.07 5.18
N TRP A 389 -13.65 -10.36 6.23
CA TRP A 389 -12.28 -10.24 6.69
C TRP A 389 -11.92 -11.31 7.73
N LEU A 390 -10.86 -12.08 7.43
CA LEU A 390 -10.18 -12.97 8.35
C LEU A 390 -8.80 -12.39 8.67
N TYR A 391 -8.57 -11.99 9.92
CA TYR A 391 -7.32 -11.37 10.33
C TYR A 391 -6.12 -12.34 10.32
N GLY A 392 -4.90 -11.78 10.23
CA GLY A 392 -3.65 -12.52 10.37
C GLY A 392 -3.17 -12.70 11.81
N GLY A 393 -1.94 -13.18 11.99
CA GLY A 393 -1.34 -13.38 13.33
C GLY A 393 -0.87 -14.81 13.62
N GLY A 394 -0.50 -15.55 12.58
CA GLY A 394 0.09 -16.89 12.71
C GLY A 394 -0.78 -17.90 13.44
N LEU A 395 -2.12 -17.72 13.42
CA LEU A 395 -3.10 -18.52 14.17
C LEU A 395 -2.91 -18.49 15.70
N THR A 396 -2.07 -17.60 16.22
CA THR A 396 -1.73 -17.48 17.65
C THR A 396 -2.04 -16.10 18.25
N ASN A 397 -2.27 -15.10 17.40
CA ASN A 397 -2.66 -13.73 17.73
C ASN A 397 -3.54 -13.12 16.61
N GLY A 398 -3.98 -11.87 16.82
CA GLY A 398 -4.95 -11.17 15.97
C GLY A 398 -6.32 -11.00 16.67
N PHE A 399 -7.08 -10.00 16.22
CA PHE A 399 -8.41 -9.64 16.75
C PHE A 399 -9.16 -8.73 15.79
N THR A 400 -10.50 -8.78 15.81
CA THR A 400 -11.33 -7.97 14.90
C THR A 400 -11.43 -6.47 15.26
N ALA A 401 -11.04 -6.06 16.47
CA ALA A 401 -11.09 -4.66 16.90
C ALA A 401 -9.80 -3.87 16.57
N ASP A 402 -8.92 -4.40 15.72
CA ASP A 402 -7.72 -3.70 15.27
C ASP A 402 -8.12 -2.47 14.42
N PRO A 403 -7.67 -1.26 14.78
CA PRO A 403 -8.02 -0.04 14.03
C PRO A 403 -7.62 -0.07 12.55
N ARG A 404 -6.62 -0.87 12.17
CA ARG A 404 -6.13 -0.94 10.79
C ARG A 404 -7.19 -1.45 9.81
N PHE A 405 -8.18 -2.20 10.30
CA PHE A 405 -9.24 -2.77 9.46
C PHE A 405 -10.66 -2.55 10.00
N GLU A 406 -10.87 -1.44 10.72
CA GLU A 406 -12.23 -0.97 11.05
C GLU A 406 -13.00 -0.62 9.76
N GLY A 407 -14.26 -1.06 9.67
CA GLY A 407 -14.99 -1.10 8.42
C GLY A 407 -15.58 0.19 7.87
N THR A 408 -15.52 1.31 8.59
CA THR A 408 -16.25 2.53 8.24
C THR A 408 -15.77 3.12 6.93
N SER A 409 -14.45 3.27 6.78
CA SER A 409 -13.82 3.93 5.63
C SER A 409 -14.09 3.15 4.33
N ILE A 410 -13.82 1.84 4.31
CA ILE A 410 -14.08 1.01 3.13
C ILE A 410 -15.57 0.94 2.78
N THR A 411 -16.47 0.88 3.78
CA THR A 411 -17.92 0.86 3.54
C THR A 411 -18.39 2.17 2.91
N LYS A 412 -17.90 3.31 3.41
CA LYS A 412 -18.17 4.64 2.85
C LYS A 412 -17.66 4.75 1.40
N ILE A 413 -16.44 4.31 1.13
CA ILE A 413 -15.85 4.32 -0.21
C ILE A 413 -16.68 3.45 -1.16
N SER A 414 -17.14 2.27 -0.71
CA SER A 414 -17.95 1.37 -1.55
C SER A 414 -19.22 2.02 -2.07
N LYS A 415 -19.87 2.83 -1.22
CA LYS A 415 -21.02 3.64 -1.61
C LYS A 415 -20.64 4.71 -2.64
N GLN A 416 -19.55 5.45 -2.38
CA GLN A 416 -19.08 6.52 -3.27
C GLN A 416 -18.78 6.01 -4.69
N LEU A 417 -18.28 4.78 -4.79
CA LEU A 417 -17.99 4.09 -6.05
C LEU A 417 -19.23 3.53 -6.76
N GLY A 418 -20.43 3.62 -6.17
CA GLY A 418 -21.63 2.95 -6.71
C GLY A 418 -21.50 1.42 -6.72
N ARG A 419 -20.72 0.87 -5.77
CA ARG A 419 -20.49 -0.56 -5.56
C ARG A 419 -20.65 -0.91 -4.08
N PRO A 420 -21.83 -0.64 -3.48
CA PRO A 420 -22.04 -0.87 -2.06
C PRO A 420 -21.80 -2.32 -1.67
N ILE A 421 -21.10 -2.53 -0.57
CA ILE A 421 -20.86 -3.85 0.04
C ILE A 421 -21.33 -3.89 1.50
N VAL A 422 -21.52 -5.09 2.01
CA VAL A 422 -21.56 -5.36 3.45
C VAL A 422 -20.19 -5.90 3.86
N LEU A 423 -19.52 -5.25 4.81
CA LEU A 423 -18.28 -5.77 5.38
C LEU A 423 -18.58 -6.58 6.63
N VAL A 424 -17.92 -7.74 6.78
CA VAL A 424 -17.97 -8.57 7.98
C VAL A 424 -16.55 -8.85 8.46
N SER A 425 -16.29 -8.80 9.76
CA SER A 425 -15.03 -9.30 10.36
C SER A 425 -15.34 -10.38 11.40
N ILE A 426 -14.59 -11.48 11.42
CA ILE A 426 -14.88 -12.66 12.26
C ILE A 426 -13.76 -12.91 13.26
N ASN A 427 -14.08 -13.06 14.55
CA ASN A 427 -13.17 -13.65 15.53
C ASN A 427 -13.19 -15.18 15.44
N TYR A 428 -12.05 -15.80 15.72
CA TYR A 428 -11.90 -17.25 15.80
C TYR A 428 -10.84 -17.61 16.85
N ARG A 429 -10.96 -18.79 17.48
CA ARG A 429 -10.03 -19.19 18.55
C ARG A 429 -8.61 -19.37 18.01
N LEU A 430 -7.64 -19.01 18.84
CA LEU A 430 -6.22 -18.94 18.50
C LEU A 430 -5.38 -19.85 19.40
N GLY A 431 -4.15 -20.13 18.96
CA GLY A 431 -3.15 -20.90 19.69
C GLY A 431 -3.74 -22.16 20.29
N PRO A 432 -3.50 -22.46 21.59
CA PRO A 432 -3.99 -23.69 22.20
C PRO A 432 -5.51 -23.75 22.37
N PHE A 433 -6.25 -22.65 22.22
CA PHE A 433 -7.72 -22.68 22.29
C PHE A 433 -8.37 -23.13 20.97
N GLY A 434 -7.71 -22.89 19.83
CA GLY A 434 -8.22 -23.24 18.50
C GLY A 434 -7.40 -24.29 17.75
N PHE A 435 -6.13 -24.49 18.14
CA PHE A 435 -5.14 -25.24 17.37
C PHE A 435 -4.25 -26.13 18.27
N LEU A 436 -4.81 -26.60 19.39
CA LEU A 436 -4.19 -27.64 20.19
C LEU A 436 -4.25 -28.98 19.45
N ASN A 437 -3.12 -29.65 19.40
CA ASN A 437 -2.93 -30.94 18.77
C ASN A 437 -2.61 -32.01 19.84
N GLY A 438 -2.16 -33.19 19.42
CA GLY A 438 -1.88 -34.35 20.27
C GLY A 438 -2.78 -35.53 19.93
N LYS A 439 -2.32 -36.74 20.28
CA LYS A 439 -3.06 -37.99 20.03
C LYS A 439 -4.48 -37.96 20.63
N GLU A 440 -4.65 -37.35 21.81
CA GLU A 440 -5.94 -37.21 22.46
C GLU A 440 -6.90 -36.33 21.66
N MET A 441 -6.41 -35.21 21.13
CA MET A 441 -7.23 -34.30 20.30
C MET A 441 -7.61 -34.96 18.97
N ALA A 442 -6.69 -35.74 18.38
CA ALA A 442 -6.93 -36.49 17.15
C ALA A 442 -7.95 -37.62 17.35
N GLU A 443 -7.80 -38.43 18.41
CA GLU A 443 -8.72 -39.52 18.77
C GLU A 443 -10.15 -39.01 18.94
N LEU A 444 -10.32 -37.81 19.49
CA LEU A 444 -11.62 -37.20 19.74
C LEU A 444 -12.19 -36.39 18.57
N GLY A 445 -11.45 -36.24 17.46
CA GLY A 445 -11.89 -35.43 16.32
C GLY A 445 -11.97 -33.92 16.63
N LEU A 446 -11.08 -33.43 17.49
CA LEU A 446 -11.08 -32.05 18.02
C LEU A 446 -9.89 -31.22 17.52
N LEU A 447 -9.41 -31.52 16.31
CA LEU A 447 -8.35 -30.77 15.63
C LEU A 447 -8.93 -29.56 14.89
N ASN A 448 -8.08 -28.60 14.54
CA ASN A 448 -8.42 -27.45 13.70
C ASN A 448 -9.66 -26.64 14.15
N ILE A 449 -9.95 -26.62 15.46
CA ILE A 449 -11.12 -25.96 16.05
C ILE A 449 -11.24 -24.50 15.58
N GLY A 450 -10.14 -23.74 15.53
CA GLY A 450 -10.14 -22.35 15.05
C GLY A 450 -10.56 -22.20 13.58
N MET A 451 -10.25 -23.17 12.71
CA MET A 451 -10.76 -23.18 11.33
C MET A 451 -12.25 -23.48 11.28
N LEU A 452 -12.72 -24.38 12.15
CA LEU A 452 -14.13 -24.74 12.25
C LEU A 452 -14.97 -23.61 12.87
N ASP A 453 -14.39 -22.77 13.73
CA ASP A 453 -15.02 -21.53 14.19
C ASP A 453 -15.32 -20.59 13.02
N GLN A 454 -14.32 -20.38 12.14
CA GLN A 454 -14.50 -19.58 10.93
C GLN A 454 -15.56 -20.20 10.01
N ARG A 455 -15.52 -21.52 9.81
CA ARG A 455 -16.51 -22.24 8.98
C ARG A 455 -17.93 -22.05 9.52
N LEU A 456 -18.11 -22.16 10.85
CA LEU A 456 -19.39 -21.93 11.50
C LEU A 456 -19.86 -20.48 11.32
N ALA A 457 -18.97 -19.50 11.45
CA ALA A 457 -19.31 -18.10 11.19
C ALA A 457 -19.75 -17.89 9.72
N LEU A 458 -19.12 -18.56 8.74
CA LEU A 458 -19.57 -18.53 7.35
C LEU A 458 -20.97 -19.14 7.17
N HIS A 459 -21.29 -20.24 7.86
CA HIS A 459 -22.65 -20.77 7.89
C HIS A 459 -23.65 -19.79 8.54
N TRP A 460 -23.25 -19.14 9.63
CA TRP A 460 -24.08 -18.10 10.26
C TRP A 460 -24.38 -16.97 9.28
N LEU A 461 -23.42 -16.56 8.44
CA LEU A 461 -23.66 -15.56 7.39
C LEU A 461 -24.69 -16.04 6.37
N GLN A 462 -24.63 -17.31 5.94
CA GLN A 462 -25.63 -17.86 5.01
C GLN A 462 -27.06 -17.75 5.57
N GLU A 463 -27.23 -17.90 6.87
CA GLU A 463 -28.52 -17.85 7.55
C GLU A 463 -28.99 -16.42 7.83
N ASN A 464 -28.08 -15.49 8.13
CA ASN A 464 -28.44 -14.21 8.77
C ASN A 464 -28.07 -12.95 7.97
N ILE A 465 -27.09 -13.01 7.04
CA ILE A 465 -26.56 -11.80 6.40
C ILE A 465 -27.60 -11.07 5.53
N GLY A 466 -28.61 -11.80 5.04
CA GLY A 466 -29.76 -11.25 4.32
C GLY A 466 -30.48 -10.14 5.07
N ALA A 467 -30.66 -10.30 6.39
CA ALA A 467 -31.30 -9.28 7.23
C ALA A 467 -30.47 -7.99 7.34
N PHE A 468 -29.15 -8.10 7.13
CA PHE A 468 -28.25 -6.95 7.07
C PHE A 468 -28.18 -6.32 5.67
N GLY A 469 -28.87 -6.88 4.67
CA GLY A 469 -28.86 -6.45 3.27
C GLY A 469 -27.84 -7.17 2.39
N GLY A 470 -27.05 -8.09 2.96
CA GLY A 470 -26.06 -8.87 2.23
C GLY A 470 -26.67 -10.05 1.46
N ASP A 471 -26.08 -10.39 0.32
CA ASP A 471 -26.42 -11.56 -0.48
C ASP A 471 -25.53 -12.75 -0.05
N PRO A 472 -26.09 -13.79 0.58
CA PRO A 472 -25.32 -14.95 1.04
C PRO A 472 -24.63 -15.70 -0.11
N LYS A 473 -25.08 -15.54 -1.36
CA LYS A 473 -24.45 -16.13 -2.55
C LYS A 473 -23.30 -15.29 -3.10
N LYS A 474 -23.10 -14.07 -2.58
CA LYS A 474 -22.06 -13.14 -3.03
C LYS A 474 -21.03 -12.83 -1.96
N VAL A 475 -20.64 -13.84 -1.21
CA VAL A 475 -19.59 -13.75 -0.20
C VAL A 475 -18.20 -13.87 -0.85
N THR A 476 -17.33 -12.89 -0.59
CA THR A 476 -15.90 -12.92 -0.92
C THR A 476 -15.11 -12.90 0.37
N LEU A 477 -14.19 -13.86 0.54
CA LEU A 477 -13.28 -13.88 1.68
C LEU A 477 -12.04 -13.05 1.36
N ALA A 478 -11.58 -12.24 2.31
CA ALA A 478 -10.32 -11.51 2.26
C ALA A 478 -9.57 -11.70 3.57
N GLY A 479 -8.25 -11.82 3.51
CA GLY A 479 -7.46 -12.06 4.70
C GLY A 479 -5.97 -11.94 4.44
N GLU A 480 -5.24 -11.61 5.50
CA GLU A 480 -3.80 -11.36 5.46
C GLU A 480 -3.03 -12.40 6.27
N SER A 481 -1.87 -12.83 5.77
CA SER A 481 -0.99 -13.80 6.43
C SER A 481 -1.75 -15.08 6.82
N ALA A 482 -1.91 -15.35 8.12
CA ALA A 482 -2.69 -16.48 8.61
C ALA A 482 -4.18 -16.44 8.20
N GLY A 483 -4.74 -15.26 7.94
CA GLY A 483 -6.06 -15.10 7.37
C GLY A 483 -6.13 -15.59 5.92
N ALA A 484 -5.14 -15.28 5.09
CA ALA A 484 -5.01 -15.86 3.76
C ALA A 484 -4.82 -17.40 3.81
N VAL A 485 -4.07 -17.89 4.81
CA VAL A 485 -3.93 -19.33 5.09
C VAL A 485 -5.26 -19.99 5.43
N SER A 486 -6.07 -19.33 6.25
CA SER A 486 -7.42 -19.75 6.54
C SER A 486 -8.28 -19.83 5.27
N ILE A 487 -8.21 -18.84 4.38
CA ILE A 487 -9.01 -18.82 3.15
C ILE A 487 -8.67 -19.98 2.23
N TYR A 488 -7.39 -20.22 1.90
CA TYR A 488 -7.07 -21.37 1.04
C TYR A 488 -7.36 -22.70 1.76
N SER A 489 -7.32 -22.74 3.10
CA SER A 489 -7.78 -23.91 3.85
C SER A 489 -9.28 -24.16 3.68
N HIS A 490 -10.10 -23.10 3.66
CA HIS A 490 -11.52 -23.22 3.33
C HIS A 490 -11.77 -23.62 1.88
N MET A 491 -10.89 -23.20 0.94
CA MET A 491 -10.95 -23.66 -0.45
C MET A 491 -10.64 -25.15 -0.56
N MET A 492 -9.73 -25.69 0.26
CA MET A 492 -9.37 -27.12 0.26
C MET A 492 -10.24 -27.98 1.18
N ALA A 493 -11.09 -27.35 2.00
CA ALA A 493 -11.88 -28.02 3.01
C ALA A 493 -12.64 -29.22 2.42
N TYR A 494 -12.59 -30.35 3.12
CA TYR A 494 -13.27 -31.59 2.71
C TYR A 494 -12.85 -32.10 1.32
N GLY A 495 -11.61 -31.80 0.90
CA GLY A 495 -11.08 -32.18 -0.41
C GLY A 495 -11.53 -31.27 -1.55
N GLY A 496 -11.86 -30.00 -1.25
CA GLY A 496 -12.32 -29.03 -2.23
C GLY A 496 -13.84 -29.03 -2.45
N ARG A 497 -14.62 -29.46 -1.45
CA ARG A 497 -16.08 -29.51 -1.55
C ARG A 497 -16.66 -28.09 -1.55
N ASP A 498 -17.50 -27.79 -2.53
CA ASP A 498 -18.27 -26.55 -2.57
C ASP A 498 -19.51 -26.66 -1.67
N ASP A 499 -19.47 -25.98 -0.53
CA ASP A 499 -20.61 -25.86 0.40
C ASP A 499 -21.45 -24.59 0.14
N GLY A 500 -21.17 -23.85 -0.94
CA GLY A 500 -21.87 -22.63 -1.31
C GLY A 500 -21.61 -21.43 -0.39
N LEU A 501 -20.51 -21.45 0.38
CA LEU A 501 -20.23 -20.46 1.43
C LEU A 501 -19.60 -19.16 0.93
N PHE A 502 -18.87 -19.21 -0.18
CA PHE A 502 -18.20 -18.05 -0.78
C PHE A 502 -17.92 -18.30 -2.26
N ARG A 503 -17.81 -17.21 -3.02
CA ARG A 503 -17.60 -17.20 -4.48
C ARG A 503 -16.31 -16.52 -4.94
N GLY A 504 -15.58 -15.89 -4.01
CA GLY A 504 -14.34 -15.17 -4.29
C GLY A 504 -13.38 -15.19 -3.11
N ALA A 505 -12.09 -15.04 -3.40
CA ALA A 505 -11.01 -15.05 -2.40
C ALA A 505 -10.00 -13.92 -2.65
N ILE A 506 -9.49 -13.31 -1.59
CA ILE A 506 -8.36 -12.37 -1.63
C ILE A 506 -7.33 -12.86 -0.62
N LEU A 507 -6.17 -13.28 -1.13
CA LEU A 507 -5.09 -13.90 -0.37
C LEU A 507 -3.94 -12.91 -0.27
N GLU A 508 -3.85 -12.18 0.85
CA GLU A 508 -2.82 -11.17 1.07
C GLU A 508 -1.67 -11.78 1.87
N SER A 509 -0.49 -11.90 1.25
CA SER A 509 0.71 -12.37 1.94
C SER A 509 0.53 -13.77 2.57
N GLY A 510 -0.24 -14.64 1.89
CA GLY A 510 -0.56 -16.01 2.32
C GLY A 510 0.54 -17.00 1.94
N GLY A 511 1.23 -17.54 2.94
CA GLY A 511 2.24 -18.57 2.71
C GLY A 511 1.68 -19.92 2.28
N ALA A 512 2.54 -20.91 2.03
CA ALA A 512 2.14 -22.31 1.83
C ALA A 512 2.92 -23.17 2.82
N PHE A 513 2.36 -23.29 4.02
CA PHE A 513 2.98 -24.07 5.10
C PHE A 513 2.57 -25.54 4.97
N PRO A 514 3.51 -26.49 4.89
CA PRO A 514 3.21 -27.92 4.92
C PRO A 514 2.41 -28.26 6.19
N LEU A 515 1.28 -28.94 6.03
CA LEU A 515 0.56 -29.46 7.18
C LEU A 515 1.29 -30.68 7.74
N THR A 516 1.22 -30.85 9.05
CA THR A 516 1.86 -31.95 9.76
C THR A 516 0.82 -32.87 10.40
N LEU A 517 1.24 -34.05 10.84
CA LEU A 517 0.38 -34.94 11.64
C LEU A 517 0.10 -34.31 13.02
N PRO A 518 -1.06 -34.59 13.63
CA PRO A 518 -1.45 -33.98 14.90
C PRO A 518 -0.64 -34.49 16.09
N ASP A 519 0.12 -35.57 15.96
CA ASP A 519 0.82 -36.26 17.05
C ASP A 519 2.35 -36.12 16.98
N THR A 520 2.87 -35.09 16.31
CA THR A 520 4.31 -34.79 16.38
C THR A 520 4.79 -34.63 17.83
N ALA A 521 6.06 -34.92 18.10
CA ALA A 521 6.62 -34.80 19.46
C ALA A 521 6.41 -33.41 20.08
N SER A 522 6.46 -32.35 19.26
CA SER A 522 6.26 -30.96 19.69
C SER A 522 4.80 -30.67 20.09
N PHE A 523 3.85 -31.16 19.28
CA PHE A 523 2.43 -31.06 19.58
C PHE A 523 2.03 -31.91 20.79
N GLN A 524 2.53 -33.15 20.87
CA GLN A 524 2.27 -34.00 22.01
C GLN A 524 2.83 -33.40 23.30
N SER A 525 4.05 -32.84 23.26
CA SER A 525 4.63 -32.16 24.44
C SER A 525 3.79 -30.96 24.90
N THR A 526 3.16 -30.24 23.97
CA THR A 526 2.26 -29.12 24.31
C THR A 526 0.98 -29.59 24.98
N PHE A 527 0.41 -30.71 24.55
CA PHE A 527 -0.72 -31.34 25.23
C PHE A 527 -0.32 -31.89 26.61
N ASP A 528 0.78 -32.65 26.67
CA ASP A 528 1.27 -33.29 27.89
C ASP A 528 1.67 -32.28 28.98
N SER A 529 2.04 -31.04 28.60
CA SER A 529 2.37 -29.99 29.57
C SER A 529 1.15 -29.59 30.41
N LEU A 530 -0.04 -29.61 29.82
CA LEU A 530 -1.29 -29.34 30.53
C LEU A 530 -1.61 -30.45 31.55
N LEU A 531 -1.32 -31.71 31.25
CA LEU A 531 -1.51 -32.81 32.19
C LEU A 531 -0.48 -32.75 33.31
N SER A 532 0.81 -32.69 32.96
CA SER A 532 1.92 -32.82 33.91
C SER A 532 2.07 -31.64 34.87
N LYS A 533 1.68 -30.42 34.47
CA LYS A 533 1.87 -29.20 35.26
C LYS A 533 0.62 -28.72 36.00
N THR A 534 -0.47 -29.48 35.96
CA THR A 534 -1.73 -29.10 36.62
C THR A 534 -2.23 -30.22 37.54
N ASN A 535 -3.40 -30.02 38.13
CA ASN A 535 -4.08 -31.05 38.93
C ASN A 535 -4.60 -32.24 38.08
N CYS A 536 -4.43 -32.21 36.75
CA CYS A 536 -4.75 -33.33 35.85
C CYS A 536 -3.63 -34.37 35.72
N SER A 537 -2.54 -34.25 36.49
CA SER A 537 -1.36 -35.13 36.39
C SER A 537 -1.62 -36.60 36.71
N SER A 538 -2.65 -36.91 37.51
CA SER A 538 -3.06 -38.29 37.79
C SER A 538 -3.68 -39.00 36.57
N LEU A 539 -4.04 -38.26 35.51
CA LEU A 539 -4.74 -38.77 34.33
C LEU A 539 -3.80 -39.04 33.14
N VAL A 540 -2.48 -38.99 33.32
CA VAL A 540 -1.50 -39.21 32.23
C VAL A 540 -1.73 -40.56 31.52
N THR A 541 -2.13 -41.59 32.27
CA THR A 541 -2.43 -42.94 31.74
C THR A 541 -3.90 -43.18 31.39
N ALA A 542 -4.78 -42.19 31.61
CA ALA A 542 -6.20 -42.30 31.31
C ALA A 542 -6.50 -42.15 29.80
N GLY A 543 -7.73 -42.46 29.41
CA GLY A 543 -8.22 -42.25 28.04
C GLY A 543 -8.33 -40.78 27.66
N ALA A 544 -8.43 -40.48 26.36
CA ALA A 544 -8.48 -39.11 25.85
C ALA A 544 -9.66 -38.30 26.42
N GLU A 545 -10.83 -38.91 26.56
CA GLU A 545 -12.02 -38.25 27.11
C GLU A 545 -11.82 -37.78 28.56
N GLU A 546 -11.29 -38.64 29.43
CA GLU A 546 -11.06 -38.34 30.85
C GLU A 546 -10.00 -37.23 31.02
N LYS A 547 -8.91 -37.30 30.25
CA LYS A 547 -7.89 -36.25 30.21
C LYS A 547 -8.50 -34.91 29.84
N LEU A 548 -9.25 -34.87 28.74
CA LEU A 548 -9.83 -33.64 28.23
C LEU A 548 -10.92 -33.09 29.15
N ALA A 549 -11.71 -33.96 29.79
CA ALA A 549 -12.67 -33.57 30.81
C ALA A 549 -11.99 -32.83 31.97
N CYS A 550 -10.85 -33.33 32.45
CA CYS A 550 -10.08 -32.61 33.47
C CYS A 550 -9.57 -31.26 32.97
N LEU A 551 -8.98 -31.19 31.76
CA LEU A 551 -8.43 -29.95 31.21
C LEU A 551 -9.49 -28.84 31.03
N ARG A 552 -10.74 -29.21 30.76
CA ARG A 552 -11.88 -28.28 30.68
C ARG A 552 -12.24 -27.65 32.02
N THR A 553 -11.97 -28.34 33.14
CA THR A 553 -12.25 -27.82 34.48
C THR A 553 -11.20 -26.83 34.99
N LEU A 554 -10.05 -26.71 34.30
CA LEU A 554 -8.99 -25.79 34.72
C LEU A 554 -9.48 -24.33 34.67
N PRO A 555 -9.15 -23.50 35.68
CA PRO A 555 -9.27 -22.05 35.51
C PRO A 555 -8.47 -21.58 34.29
N VAL A 556 -8.99 -20.61 33.54
CA VAL A 556 -8.40 -20.19 32.26
C VAL A 556 -6.95 -19.72 32.41
N ASP A 557 -6.63 -19.02 33.49
CA ASP A 557 -5.27 -18.56 33.76
C ASP A 557 -4.31 -19.71 34.08
N VAL A 558 -4.81 -20.77 34.74
CA VAL A 558 -4.03 -22.00 34.98
C VAL A 558 -3.78 -22.73 33.67
N PHE A 559 -4.79 -22.83 32.79
CA PHE A 559 -4.61 -23.42 31.46
C PHE A 559 -3.53 -22.68 30.67
N ARG A 560 -3.65 -21.35 30.57
CA ARG A 560 -2.74 -20.49 29.79
C ARG A 560 -1.31 -20.49 30.33
N ALA A 561 -1.13 -20.53 31.65
CA ALA A 561 0.19 -20.54 32.26
C ALA A 561 0.96 -21.86 32.06
N ASN A 562 0.25 -22.96 31.75
CA ASN A 562 0.83 -24.31 31.74
C ASN A 562 0.88 -24.97 30.36
N VAL A 563 0.11 -24.49 29.39
CA VAL A 563 0.12 -25.00 28.02
C VAL A 563 1.40 -24.60 27.27
N GLY A 564 1.93 -25.53 26.47
CA GLY A 564 3.04 -25.26 25.55
C GLY A 564 2.66 -24.30 24.41
N SER A 565 3.65 -23.89 23.63
CA SER A 565 3.46 -22.93 22.53
C SER A 565 3.27 -23.57 21.15
N SER A 566 3.62 -24.85 21.00
CA SER A 566 3.55 -25.54 19.70
C SER A 566 2.11 -25.88 19.35
N THR A 567 1.50 -25.04 18.54
CA THR A 567 0.11 -25.12 18.08
C THR A 567 0.06 -24.78 16.60
N GLY A 568 -0.97 -25.24 15.89
CA GLY A 568 -1.11 -24.98 14.47
C GLY A 568 -2.15 -25.86 13.80
N GLN A 569 -2.41 -25.57 12.53
CA GLN A 569 -3.24 -26.43 11.70
C GLN A 569 -2.52 -27.76 11.43
N SER A 570 -3.26 -28.86 11.49
CA SER A 570 -2.75 -30.22 11.24
C SER A 570 -3.64 -30.96 10.26
N VAL A 571 -3.13 -32.06 9.71
CA VAL A 571 -3.95 -32.99 8.94
C VAL A 571 -4.91 -33.71 9.89
N ASP A 572 -6.21 -33.51 9.71
CA ASP A 572 -7.28 -34.14 10.51
C ASP A 572 -8.04 -35.24 9.74
N GLY A 573 -7.74 -35.40 8.45
CA GLY A 573 -8.38 -36.40 7.58
C GLY A 573 -9.78 -36.02 7.09
N ASP A 574 -10.33 -34.88 7.53
CA ASP A 574 -11.67 -34.42 7.14
C ASP A 574 -11.66 -32.99 6.57
N PHE A 575 -11.56 -31.96 7.43
CA PHE A 575 -11.46 -30.56 6.99
C PHE A 575 -10.12 -30.34 6.29
N SER A 576 -9.01 -30.66 6.96
CA SER A 576 -7.65 -30.58 6.42
C SER A 576 -7.15 -31.98 6.03
N ARG A 577 -7.37 -32.39 4.79
CA ARG A 577 -6.97 -33.73 4.32
C ARG A 577 -5.52 -33.85 3.86
N THR A 578 -4.93 -32.74 3.43
CA THR A 578 -3.60 -32.68 2.83
C THR A 578 -3.15 -31.22 2.79
N SER A 579 -1.88 -31.00 2.50
CA SER A 579 -1.27 -29.69 2.39
C SER A 579 -1.59 -29.05 1.03
N ILE A 580 -1.53 -27.72 0.97
CA ILE A 580 -1.83 -26.95 -0.26
C ILE A 580 -0.95 -27.36 -1.45
N GLN A 581 0.31 -27.74 -1.18
CA GLN A 581 1.29 -28.18 -2.16
C GLN A 581 0.91 -29.51 -2.83
N ARG A 582 -0.05 -30.25 -2.26
CA ARG A 582 -0.64 -31.47 -2.84
C ARG A 582 -2.04 -31.22 -3.39
N ALA A 583 -2.87 -30.51 -2.64
CA ALA A 583 -4.26 -30.24 -3.04
C ALA A 583 -4.37 -29.45 -4.36
N LEU A 584 -3.56 -28.41 -4.53
CA LEU A 584 -3.60 -27.55 -5.73
C LEU A 584 -3.18 -28.31 -7.01
N PRO A 585 -2.03 -29.01 -7.05
CA PRO A 585 -1.67 -29.83 -8.20
C PRO A 585 -2.71 -30.90 -8.56
N ASP A 586 -3.33 -31.53 -7.55
CA ASP A 586 -4.34 -32.57 -7.73
C ASP A 586 -5.73 -32.02 -8.13
N GLY A 587 -5.91 -30.71 -8.15
CA GLY A 587 -7.21 -30.09 -8.41
C GLY A 587 -8.24 -30.27 -7.28
N ARG A 588 -7.79 -30.63 -6.07
CA ARG A 588 -8.63 -30.88 -4.87
C ARG A 588 -8.88 -29.60 -4.07
N TYR A 589 -9.44 -28.60 -4.74
CA TYR A 589 -9.75 -27.30 -4.14
C TYR A 589 -10.95 -26.65 -4.85
N LEU A 590 -11.63 -25.76 -4.13
CA LEU A 590 -12.74 -24.97 -4.63
C LEU A 590 -12.25 -23.89 -5.60
N LYS A 591 -12.77 -23.90 -6.83
CA LYS A 591 -12.37 -23.00 -7.91
C LYS A 591 -13.20 -21.71 -7.90
N VAL A 592 -12.74 -20.73 -7.13
CA VAL A 592 -13.34 -19.39 -7.05
C VAL A 592 -12.38 -18.33 -7.62
N ALA A 593 -12.93 -17.22 -8.10
CA ALA A 593 -12.09 -16.10 -8.54
C ALA A 593 -11.22 -15.61 -7.39
N THR A 594 -9.95 -15.26 -7.67
CA THR A 594 -8.98 -14.96 -6.60
C THR A 594 -8.08 -13.75 -6.90
N ILE A 595 -7.88 -12.88 -5.92
CA ILE A 595 -6.73 -11.96 -5.88
C ILE A 595 -5.64 -12.61 -5.02
N VAL A 596 -4.38 -12.64 -5.50
CA VAL A 596 -3.23 -13.14 -4.75
C VAL A 596 -2.16 -12.06 -4.64
N GLY A 597 -1.74 -11.77 -3.41
CA GLY A 597 -0.90 -10.63 -3.05
C GLY A 597 0.32 -10.98 -2.24
N THR A 598 1.39 -10.20 -2.39
CA THR A 598 2.53 -10.19 -1.46
C THR A 598 3.08 -8.77 -1.34
N ASN A 599 3.78 -8.49 -0.26
CA ASN A 599 4.60 -7.30 -0.12
C ASN A 599 5.97 -7.47 -0.78
N THR A 600 6.70 -6.39 -1.03
CA THR A 600 8.04 -6.45 -1.67
C THR A 600 9.09 -7.12 -0.78
N ASP A 601 9.08 -6.84 0.52
CA ASP A 601 10.13 -7.21 1.47
C ASP A 601 9.62 -8.18 2.56
N GLU A 602 8.79 -9.15 2.17
CA GLU A 602 8.17 -10.13 3.08
C GLU A 602 9.11 -10.74 4.12
N GLY A 603 10.34 -11.05 3.69
CA GLY A 603 11.35 -11.68 4.53
C GLY A 603 11.83 -10.81 5.69
N THR A 604 11.52 -9.51 5.73
CA THR A 604 11.90 -8.63 6.85
C THR A 604 11.26 -9.07 8.17
N THR A 605 10.13 -9.76 8.08
CA THR A 605 9.40 -10.28 9.24
C THR A 605 9.72 -11.73 9.57
N SER A 606 10.21 -12.50 8.60
CA SER A 606 10.42 -13.95 8.74
C SER A 606 11.89 -14.36 8.77
N ALA A 607 12.83 -13.60 8.22
CA ALA A 607 14.22 -14.06 8.14
C ALA A 607 14.94 -14.09 9.49
N PRO A 608 15.88 -15.04 9.69
CA PRO A 608 16.82 -14.97 10.78
C PRO A 608 17.75 -13.76 10.59
N THR A 609 18.25 -13.21 11.70
CA THR A 609 19.15 -12.06 11.72
C THR A 609 20.49 -12.39 12.38
N GLY A 610 21.49 -11.53 12.19
CA GLY A 610 22.85 -11.75 12.69
C GLY A 610 23.66 -12.75 11.85
N ILE A 611 23.23 -12.99 10.60
CA ILE A 611 23.88 -13.88 9.65
C ILE A 611 25.08 -13.18 9.01
N ASN A 612 26.26 -13.78 9.15
CA ASN A 612 27.52 -13.25 8.63
C ASN A 612 28.16 -14.12 7.54
N THR A 613 27.81 -15.41 7.46
CA THR A 613 28.35 -16.32 6.44
C THR A 613 27.25 -17.23 5.86
N THR A 614 27.50 -17.79 4.68
CA THR A 614 26.57 -18.72 4.02
C THR A 614 26.38 -20.01 4.81
N GLU A 615 27.38 -20.43 5.58
CA GLU A 615 27.31 -21.61 6.44
C GLU A 615 26.32 -21.39 7.59
N GLN A 616 26.22 -20.15 8.10
CA GLN A 616 25.23 -19.79 9.12
C GLN A 616 23.79 -19.80 8.60
N LEU A 617 23.59 -19.71 7.27
CA LEU A 617 22.27 -19.84 6.65
C LEU A 617 21.82 -21.29 6.48
N PHE A 618 22.74 -22.25 6.53
CA PHE A 618 22.43 -23.64 6.19
C PHE A 618 21.35 -24.21 7.09
N ASP A 619 21.55 -24.14 8.41
CA ASP A 619 20.64 -24.65 9.41
C ASP A 619 19.27 -23.95 9.40
N PRO A 620 19.20 -22.60 9.37
CA PRO A 620 17.94 -21.88 9.23
C PRO A 620 17.18 -22.24 7.95
N VAL A 621 17.84 -22.33 6.80
CA VAL A 621 17.19 -22.67 5.54
C VAL A 621 16.73 -24.13 5.54
N ALA A 622 17.54 -25.04 6.07
CA ALA A 622 17.19 -26.45 6.18
C ALA A 622 15.93 -26.66 7.02
N LYS A 623 15.90 -26.06 8.21
CA LYS A 623 14.77 -26.19 9.14
C LYS A 623 13.58 -25.34 8.70
N GLY A 624 13.81 -24.18 8.09
CA GLY A 624 12.79 -23.25 7.62
C GLY A 624 11.78 -22.84 8.70
N TYR A 625 10.77 -22.07 8.29
CA TYR A 625 9.59 -21.86 9.12
C TYR A 625 8.58 -22.98 8.89
N PHE A 626 8.04 -23.51 9.98
CA PHE A 626 6.92 -24.46 10.00
C PHE A 626 7.13 -25.73 9.17
N ARG A 627 8.38 -26.16 8.94
CA ARG A 627 8.62 -27.45 8.27
C ARG A 627 8.54 -28.61 9.26
N PRO A 628 7.93 -29.74 8.86
CA PRO A 628 7.94 -30.95 9.70
C PRO A 628 9.33 -31.56 9.84
N GLN A 629 10.17 -31.39 8.82
CA GLN A 629 11.49 -32.00 8.75
C GLN A 629 12.48 -31.07 8.00
N PRO A 630 13.79 -31.19 8.29
CA PRO A 630 14.80 -30.44 7.56
C PRO A 630 14.86 -30.82 6.08
N LEU A 631 15.09 -29.84 5.22
CA LEU A 631 15.37 -30.07 3.80
C LEU A 631 16.63 -30.90 3.57
N PRO A 632 16.72 -31.64 2.45
CA PRO A 632 17.96 -32.27 2.02
C PRO A 632 19.11 -31.27 1.84
N ASN A 633 20.32 -31.67 2.22
CA ASN A 633 21.51 -30.81 2.19
C ASN A 633 21.80 -30.23 0.79
N ASP A 634 21.60 -31.02 -0.26
CA ASP A 634 21.81 -30.57 -1.64
C ASP A 634 20.77 -29.51 -2.05
N THR A 635 19.53 -29.65 -1.57
CA THR A 635 18.47 -28.68 -1.79
C THR A 635 18.80 -27.35 -1.15
N VAL A 636 19.25 -27.38 0.11
CA VAL A 636 19.69 -26.19 0.88
C VAL A 636 20.89 -25.52 0.21
N SER A 637 21.91 -26.31 -0.14
CA SER A 637 23.13 -25.80 -0.78
C SER A 637 22.84 -25.13 -2.11
N THR A 638 21.97 -25.74 -2.92
CA THR A 638 21.55 -25.20 -4.21
C THR A 638 20.78 -23.90 -4.04
N LEU A 639 19.82 -23.87 -3.11
CA LEU A 639 19.02 -22.69 -2.85
C LEU A 639 19.87 -21.51 -2.39
N ILE A 640 20.77 -21.70 -1.40
CA ILE A 640 21.66 -20.63 -0.91
C ILE A 640 22.51 -20.05 -2.06
N LYS A 641 23.01 -20.89 -2.97
CA LYS A 641 23.83 -20.44 -4.12
C LYS A 641 23.06 -19.62 -5.15
N MET A 642 21.73 -19.69 -5.18
CA MET A 642 20.90 -18.92 -6.11
C MET A 642 20.74 -17.45 -5.70
N TYR A 643 21.11 -17.08 -4.47
CA TYR A 643 20.98 -15.71 -3.98
C TYR A 643 22.35 -15.02 -3.88
N SER A 644 22.37 -13.73 -4.19
CA SER A 644 23.60 -12.94 -4.12
C SER A 644 23.96 -12.58 -2.67
N THR A 645 25.25 -12.67 -2.36
CA THR A 645 25.83 -12.13 -1.11
C THR A 645 26.02 -10.60 -1.16
N LYS A 646 25.78 -9.94 -2.31
CA LYS A 646 25.87 -8.49 -2.44
C LYS A 646 24.69 -7.82 -1.73
N PRO A 647 24.91 -7.00 -0.69
CA PRO A 647 23.81 -6.41 0.08
C PRO A 647 22.85 -5.55 -0.76
N SER A 648 23.33 -4.88 -1.81
CA SER A 648 22.50 -4.05 -2.70
C SER A 648 21.44 -4.83 -3.48
N LEU A 649 21.58 -6.15 -3.60
CA LEU A 649 20.63 -7.02 -4.30
C LEU A 649 19.69 -7.77 -3.35
N GLY A 650 19.86 -7.61 -2.03
CA GLY A 650 19.04 -8.29 -1.03
C GLY A 650 17.91 -7.44 -0.47
N CYS A 651 16.96 -8.09 0.18
CA CYS A 651 15.86 -7.42 0.88
C CYS A 651 16.34 -6.74 2.20
N PRO A 652 15.81 -5.58 2.63
CA PRO A 652 14.86 -4.74 1.92
C PRO A 652 15.43 -4.24 0.60
N TYR A 653 14.69 -4.44 -0.49
CA TYR A 653 15.18 -4.14 -1.82
C TYR A 653 15.31 -2.62 -2.01
N ASN A 654 16.18 -2.19 -2.93
CA ASN A 654 16.42 -0.78 -3.24
C ASN A 654 16.94 0.08 -2.05
N THR A 655 17.58 -0.54 -1.06
CA THR A 655 18.21 0.15 0.08
C THR A 655 19.74 0.18 0.02
N GLY A 656 20.33 -0.18 -1.13
CA GLY A 656 21.78 -0.23 -1.31
C GLY A 656 22.46 -1.16 -0.30
N THR A 657 23.59 -0.72 0.24
CA THR A 657 24.38 -1.48 1.24
C THR A 657 23.90 -1.31 2.67
N ALA A 658 22.79 -0.61 2.89
CA ALA A 658 22.27 -0.35 4.23
C ALA A 658 21.90 -1.66 4.93
N GLN A 659 22.48 -1.90 6.10
CA GLN A 659 22.16 -3.06 6.93
C GLN A 659 20.90 -2.75 7.76
N PHE A 660 19.92 -3.65 7.74
CA PHE A 660 18.72 -3.50 8.57
C PHE A 660 18.83 -4.19 9.94
N SER A 661 19.91 -4.94 10.15
CA SER A 661 20.24 -5.68 11.38
C SER A 661 21.77 -5.89 11.44
N SER A 662 22.29 -6.66 12.41
CA SER A 662 23.72 -6.80 12.69
C SER A 662 24.50 -7.70 11.72
N GLY A 663 23.85 -8.56 10.94
CA GLY A 663 24.51 -9.51 10.04
C GLY A 663 24.78 -8.96 8.65
N VAL A 664 25.99 -9.18 8.12
CA VAL A 664 26.36 -8.74 6.76
C VAL A 664 25.58 -9.47 5.64
N LEU A 665 25.01 -10.65 5.92
CA LEU A 665 24.18 -11.42 5.00
C LEU A 665 22.69 -11.44 5.40
N ASP A 666 22.25 -10.62 6.35
CA ASP A 666 20.83 -10.53 6.75
C ASP A 666 19.92 -10.19 5.56
N LYS A 667 20.43 -9.41 4.58
CA LYS A 667 19.67 -9.10 3.36
C LYS A 667 19.48 -10.27 2.41
N MET A 668 20.46 -11.16 2.36
CA MET A 668 20.35 -12.42 1.62
C MET A 668 19.38 -13.36 2.34
N ALA A 669 19.47 -13.43 3.67
CA ALA A 669 18.52 -14.17 4.50
C ALA A 669 17.09 -13.67 4.27
N CYS A 670 16.88 -12.35 4.24
CA CYS A 670 15.59 -11.74 3.94
C CYS A 670 15.03 -12.25 2.60
N SER A 671 15.79 -12.16 1.52
CA SER A 671 15.34 -12.62 0.20
C SER A 671 14.93 -14.09 0.20
N ILE A 672 15.76 -14.97 0.79
CA ILE A 672 15.50 -16.42 0.82
C ILE A 672 14.21 -16.72 1.60
N PHE A 673 14.05 -16.15 2.78
CA PHE A 673 12.90 -16.45 3.64
C PHE A 673 11.60 -15.82 3.13
N GLY A 674 11.65 -14.60 2.57
CA GLY A 674 10.49 -14.00 1.91
C GLY A 674 10.00 -14.85 0.73
N ASP A 675 10.93 -15.39 -0.05
CA ASP A 675 10.62 -16.25 -1.19
C ASP A 675 10.05 -17.61 -0.77
N ILE A 676 10.61 -18.24 0.27
CA ILE A 676 10.09 -19.51 0.81
C ILE A 676 8.71 -19.32 1.45
N VAL A 677 8.55 -18.27 2.25
CA VAL A 677 7.39 -18.13 3.13
C VAL A 677 6.18 -17.57 2.41
N GLN A 678 6.33 -16.68 1.43
CA GLN A 678 5.18 -15.97 0.82
C GLN A 678 5.26 -15.83 -0.70
N ILE A 679 6.38 -15.39 -1.27
CA ILE A 679 6.44 -15.06 -2.71
C ILE A 679 6.31 -16.32 -3.58
N GLY A 680 7.04 -17.40 -3.24
CA GLY A 680 6.90 -18.70 -3.88
C GLY A 680 5.49 -19.29 -3.75
N PRO A 681 4.91 -19.38 -2.54
CA PRO A 681 3.52 -19.78 -2.34
C PRO A 681 2.51 -18.99 -3.18
N ALA A 682 2.59 -17.66 -3.17
CA ALA A 682 1.67 -16.80 -3.91
C ALA A 682 1.79 -17.03 -5.43
N ARG A 683 3.02 -17.18 -5.95
CA ARG A 683 3.25 -17.50 -7.36
C ARG A 683 2.73 -18.90 -7.72
N MET A 684 2.97 -19.90 -6.87
CA MET A 684 2.42 -21.27 -7.05
C MET A 684 0.88 -21.28 -7.13
N ILE A 685 0.22 -20.56 -6.21
CA ILE A 685 -1.24 -20.43 -6.20
C ILE A 685 -1.72 -19.76 -7.51
N ALA A 686 -1.14 -18.61 -7.86
CA ALA A 686 -1.54 -17.87 -9.05
C ALA A 686 -1.34 -18.67 -10.35
N GLN A 687 -0.20 -19.35 -10.49
CA GLN A 687 0.08 -20.22 -11.63
C GLN A 687 -0.90 -21.40 -11.71
N THR A 688 -1.22 -22.03 -10.59
CA THR A 688 -2.17 -23.17 -10.56
C THR A 688 -3.58 -22.74 -10.93
N LEU A 689 -4.06 -21.64 -10.35
CA LEU A 689 -5.39 -21.11 -10.66
C LEU A 689 -5.51 -20.72 -12.14
N ALA A 690 -4.50 -20.03 -12.68
CA ALA A 690 -4.46 -19.66 -14.09
C ALA A 690 -4.41 -20.89 -15.03
N ARG A 691 -3.62 -21.91 -14.68
CA ARG A 691 -3.57 -23.20 -15.41
C ARG A 691 -4.96 -23.84 -15.47
N ASP A 692 -5.72 -23.78 -14.39
CA ASP A 692 -7.05 -24.40 -14.27
C ASP A 692 -8.19 -23.54 -14.82
N GLY A 693 -7.86 -22.39 -15.43
CA GLY A 693 -8.84 -21.47 -16.03
C GLY A 693 -9.63 -20.66 -15.02
N VAL A 694 -9.19 -20.61 -13.76
CA VAL A 694 -9.84 -19.83 -12.70
C VAL A 694 -9.41 -18.37 -12.83
N PRO A 695 -10.32 -17.38 -12.78
CA PRO A 695 -9.96 -15.97 -12.81
C PRO A 695 -9.04 -15.63 -11.64
N VAL A 696 -7.83 -15.16 -11.93
CA VAL A 696 -6.85 -14.77 -10.92
C VAL A 696 -6.20 -13.43 -11.27
N TYR A 697 -5.95 -12.62 -10.25
CA TYR A 697 -5.24 -11.34 -10.35
C TYR A 697 -4.10 -11.33 -9.33
N ARG A 698 -2.91 -10.92 -9.76
CA ARG A 698 -1.71 -10.87 -8.91
C ARG A 698 -1.35 -9.42 -8.60
N TYR A 699 -0.95 -9.12 -7.36
CA TYR A 699 -0.27 -7.86 -7.03
C TYR A 699 0.99 -8.04 -6.19
N ARG A 700 1.87 -7.04 -6.27
CA ARG A 700 2.93 -6.77 -5.32
C ARG A 700 2.71 -5.39 -4.69
N PHE A 701 2.55 -5.35 -3.38
CA PHE A 701 2.47 -4.08 -2.66
C PHE A 701 3.88 -3.55 -2.42
N ASN A 702 4.14 -2.36 -2.95
CA ASN A 702 5.47 -1.78 -3.01
C ASN A 702 5.44 -0.33 -2.52
N HIS A 703 4.80 -0.10 -1.37
CA HIS A 703 4.66 1.23 -0.80
C HIS A 703 5.07 1.26 0.67
N LEU A 704 5.89 2.25 1.04
CA LEU A 704 6.19 2.56 2.44
C LEU A 704 5.44 3.83 2.82
N SER A 705 4.76 3.81 3.96
CA SER A 705 4.13 4.99 4.54
C SER A 705 5.14 6.14 4.66
N TYR A 706 4.73 7.38 4.38
CA TYR A 706 5.62 8.54 4.38
C TYR A 706 6.43 8.73 5.67
N ASN A 707 5.86 8.35 6.81
CA ASN A 707 6.50 8.48 8.11
C ASN A 707 7.42 7.31 8.49
N SER A 708 7.66 6.39 7.55
CA SER A 708 8.60 5.29 7.70
C SER A 708 10.04 5.82 7.76
N SER A 709 10.48 6.24 8.95
CA SER A 709 11.84 6.69 9.22
C SER A 709 12.88 5.56 9.27
N SER A 710 12.44 4.30 9.12
CA SER A 710 13.26 3.11 9.35
C SER A 710 13.21 2.21 8.13
N PHE A 711 14.15 2.40 7.20
CA PHE A 711 14.33 1.49 6.04
C PHE A 711 14.47 0.03 6.48
N SER A 712 14.90 -0.23 7.72
CA SER A 712 15.02 -1.56 8.30
C SER A 712 13.69 -2.31 8.48
N LYS A 713 12.57 -1.60 8.50
CA LYS A 713 11.24 -2.23 8.55
C LYS A 713 10.85 -2.83 7.20
N GLY A 714 11.38 -2.29 6.10
CA GLY A 714 11.02 -2.65 4.73
C GLY A 714 9.50 -2.64 4.48
N ILE A 715 9.11 -3.10 3.30
CA ILE A 715 7.72 -3.34 2.94
C ILE A 715 7.41 -4.80 3.31
N GLY A 716 7.38 -5.06 4.61
CA GLY A 716 7.18 -6.40 5.17
C GLY A 716 5.73 -6.84 5.22
N THR A 717 5.52 -8.08 5.65
CA THR A 717 4.19 -8.69 5.83
C THR A 717 3.25 -7.82 6.68
N GLY A 718 2.07 -7.54 6.15
CA GLY A 718 0.97 -6.88 6.84
C GLY A 718 0.99 -5.34 6.80
N VAL A 719 1.96 -4.74 6.10
CA VAL A 719 2.03 -3.27 5.91
C VAL A 719 0.85 -2.77 5.07
N GLU A 720 0.33 -3.58 4.15
CA GLU A 720 -0.74 -3.24 3.21
C GLU A 720 -2.13 -3.19 3.87
N GLN A 721 -2.32 -3.80 5.05
CA GLN A 721 -3.63 -3.95 5.68
C GLN A 721 -4.36 -2.60 5.86
N GLU A 722 -3.67 -1.57 6.34
CA GLU A 722 -4.28 -0.25 6.54
C GLU A 722 -4.71 0.43 5.23
N TYR A 723 -4.12 0.05 4.10
CA TYR A 723 -4.45 0.57 2.78
C TYR A 723 -5.72 -0.07 2.23
N VAL A 724 -5.91 -1.38 2.43
CA VAL A 724 -7.14 -2.09 2.02
C VAL A 724 -8.39 -1.42 2.60
N PHE A 725 -8.33 -1.05 3.88
CA PHE A 725 -9.48 -0.50 4.59
C PHE A 725 -9.55 1.03 4.56
N SER A 726 -8.58 1.71 3.95
CA SER A 726 -8.46 3.17 4.00
C SER A 726 -8.38 3.75 5.41
N ASN A 727 -7.64 3.06 6.28
CA ASN A 727 -7.40 3.44 7.68
C ASN A 727 -5.94 3.84 7.94
N VAL A 728 -5.23 4.26 6.89
CA VAL A 728 -3.84 4.74 6.99
C VAL A 728 -3.73 5.86 8.03
N ALA A 729 -2.80 5.71 8.97
CA ALA A 729 -2.58 6.74 10.00
C ALA A 729 -1.95 8.02 9.43
N SER A 730 -1.28 7.90 8.27
CA SER A 730 -0.65 9.01 7.59
C SER A 730 -1.69 9.96 6.98
N ASN A 731 -1.51 11.26 7.22
CA ASN A 731 -2.30 12.29 6.54
C ASN A 731 -1.76 12.66 5.16
N ASN A 732 -0.73 11.95 4.71
CA ASN A 732 -0.09 12.24 3.46
C ASN A 732 -1.01 11.91 2.27
N PRO A 733 -1.17 12.83 1.28
CA PRO A 733 -1.98 12.59 0.09
C PRO A 733 -1.68 11.29 -0.67
N TRP A 734 -0.41 10.88 -0.82
CA TRP A 734 -0.11 9.65 -1.57
C TRP A 734 -0.44 8.37 -0.79
N ASP A 735 -0.26 8.38 0.54
CA ASP A 735 -0.66 7.26 1.39
C ASP A 735 -2.19 7.08 1.33
N ARG A 736 -2.93 8.19 1.44
CA ARG A 736 -4.40 8.22 1.34
C ARG A 736 -4.90 7.83 -0.05
N ASN A 737 -4.25 8.31 -1.10
CA ASN A 737 -4.61 7.97 -2.47
C ASN A 737 -4.35 6.48 -2.75
N MET A 738 -3.21 5.94 -2.32
CA MET A 738 -2.92 4.51 -2.42
C MET A 738 -3.97 3.68 -1.67
N ALA A 739 -4.35 4.12 -0.47
CA ALA A 739 -5.37 3.45 0.31
C ALA A 739 -6.74 3.46 -0.40
N TYR A 740 -7.16 4.62 -0.94
CA TYR A 740 -8.39 4.73 -1.72
C TYR A 740 -8.38 3.83 -2.97
N GLN A 741 -7.27 3.81 -3.71
CA GLN A 741 -7.06 2.96 -4.88
C GLN A 741 -7.17 1.47 -4.53
N MET A 742 -6.51 1.03 -3.46
CA MET A 742 -6.54 -0.35 -3.01
C MET A 742 -7.93 -0.75 -2.50
N SER A 743 -8.57 0.08 -1.67
CA SER A 743 -9.97 -0.11 -1.27
C SER A 743 -10.89 -0.27 -2.49
N ALA A 744 -10.77 0.60 -3.50
CA ALA A 744 -11.59 0.55 -4.70
C ALA A 744 -11.46 -0.78 -5.46
N ALA A 745 -10.24 -1.31 -5.59
CA ALA A 745 -10.00 -2.60 -6.25
C ALA A 745 -10.58 -3.78 -5.45
N TRP A 746 -10.46 -3.77 -4.11
CA TRP A 746 -11.03 -4.82 -3.26
C TRP A 746 -12.55 -4.80 -3.27
N ILE A 747 -13.15 -3.60 -3.22
CA ILE A 747 -14.59 -3.41 -3.35
C ILE A 747 -15.09 -3.89 -4.71
N SER A 748 -14.42 -3.49 -5.80
CA SER A 748 -14.74 -3.91 -7.17
C SER A 748 -14.73 -5.43 -7.28
N PHE A 749 -13.70 -6.07 -6.72
CA PHE A 749 -13.59 -7.52 -6.73
C PHE A 749 -14.65 -8.22 -5.87
N ALA A 750 -14.94 -7.72 -4.67
CA ALA A 750 -16.02 -8.27 -3.84
C ALA A 750 -17.37 -8.18 -4.57
N HIS A 751 -17.60 -7.07 -5.27
CA HIS A 751 -18.85 -6.81 -5.96
C HIS A 751 -19.03 -7.62 -7.25
N ASP A 752 -18.00 -7.61 -8.11
CA ASP A 752 -18.07 -8.05 -9.50
C ASP A 752 -17.14 -9.23 -9.84
N LEU A 753 -16.31 -9.69 -8.90
CA LEU A 753 -15.22 -10.67 -9.11
C LEU A 753 -14.17 -10.20 -10.13
N ASP A 754 -14.07 -8.89 -10.31
CA ASP A 754 -13.11 -8.22 -11.19
C ASP A 754 -12.66 -6.92 -10.48
N PRO A 755 -11.35 -6.74 -10.22
CA PRO A 755 -10.86 -5.56 -9.51
C PRO A 755 -10.96 -4.28 -10.34
N ASN A 756 -11.37 -4.33 -11.61
CA ASN A 756 -11.36 -3.18 -12.52
C ASN A 756 -12.67 -2.36 -12.54
N THR A 757 -13.76 -2.86 -11.95
CA THR A 757 -15.11 -2.34 -12.27
C THR A 757 -15.43 -0.96 -11.70
N ALA A 758 -14.64 -0.45 -10.75
CA ALA A 758 -14.76 0.90 -10.22
C ALA A 758 -13.41 1.60 -10.00
N ILE A 759 -12.38 1.25 -10.78
CA ILE A 759 -11.03 1.85 -10.64
C ILE A 759 -10.67 2.91 -11.70
N ALA A 760 -11.51 3.13 -12.71
CA ALA A 760 -11.17 3.99 -13.85
C ALA A 760 -10.75 5.41 -13.44
N ASP A 761 -11.43 5.97 -12.43
CA ASP A 761 -11.19 7.34 -11.95
C ASP A 761 -10.23 7.40 -10.74
N THR A 762 -9.66 6.26 -10.32
CA THR A 762 -8.76 6.21 -9.15
C THR A 762 -7.30 6.44 -9.52
N GLY A 763 -6.96 6.38 -10.81
CA GLY A 763 -5.59 6.45 -11.31
C GLY A 763 -4.83 5.12 -11.26
N LEU A 764 -5.47 4.01 -10.84
CA LEU A 764 -4.89 2.68 -11.04
C LEU A 764 -4.88 2.31 -12.53
N PRO A 765 -3.80 1.69 -13.04
CA PRO A 765 -3.85 1.10 -14.36
C PRO A 765 -4.84 -0.07 -14.38
N SER A 766 -5.33 -0.44 -15.57
CA SER A 766 -6.15 -1.64 -15.70
C SER A 766 -5.34 -2.85 -15.22
N TRP A 767 -5.94 -3.62 -14.30
CA TRP A 767 -5.35 -4.80 -13.68
C TRP A 767 -5.61 -6.02 -14.56
N PRO A 768 -4.58 -6.54 -15.26
CA PRO A 768 -4.74 -7.69 -16.12
C PRO A 768 -4.96 -8.97 -15.30
N ARG A 769 -5.71 -9.91 -15.88
CA ARG A 769 -5.77 -11.27 -15.35
C ARG A 769 -4.39 -11.92 -15.44
N TYR A 770 -4.00 -12.61 -14.38
CA TYR A 770 -2.80 -13.44 -14.35
C TYR A 770 -2.98 -14.63 -15.30
N GLY A 771 -1.94 -14.97 -16.04
CA GLY A 771 -2.00 -15.93 -17.13
C GLY A 771 -0.61 -16.16 -17.73
N LYS A 772 -0.54 -16.49 -19.02
CA LYS A 772 0.73 -16.81 -19.71
C LYS A 772 1.77 -15.68 -19.66
N GLU A 773 1.32 -14.43 -19.72
CA GLU A 773 2.21 -13.26 -19.64
C GLU A 773 2.67 -12.96 -18.20
N ALA A 774 2.12 -13.66 -17.20
CA ALA A 774 2.42 -13.49 -15.78
C ALA A 774 2.34 -12.03 -15.28
N ASN A 775 1.41 -11.24 -15.82
CA ASN A 775 1.27 -9.84 -15.45
C ASN A 775 0.77 -9.69 -14.00
N SER A 776 1.38 -8.77 -13.26
CA SER A 776 1.07 -8.43 -11.86
C SER A 776 0.93 -6.91 -11.71
N MET A 777 0.02 -6.48 -10.85
CA MET A 777 -0.12 -5.08 -10.44
C MET A 777 0.94 -4.74 -9.39
N VAL A 778 1.66 -3.63 -9.56
CA VAL A 778 2.45 -3.04 -8.48
C VAL A 778 1.68 -1.89 -7.88
N LEU A 779 1.35 -2.00 -6.60
CA LEU A 779 0.67 -0.95 -5.85
C LEU A 779 1.72 -0.05 -5.20
N ASN A 780 1.78 1.22 -5.60
CA ASN A 780 2.73 2.20 -5.10
C ASN A 780 2.09 3.60 -5.05
N GLY A 781 2.25 4.31 -3.92
CA GLY A 781 1.63 5.62 -3.71
C GLY A 781 2.17 6.73 -4.61
N PHE A 782 3.34 6.54 -5.23
CA PHE A 782 3.90 7.45 -6.24
C PHE A 782 3.42 7.15 -7.67
N GLY A 783 2.59 6.12 -7.84
CA GLY A 783 2.05 5.67 -9.12
C GLY A 783 2.15 4.16 -9.25
N SER A 784 1.02 3.50 -9.50
CA SER A 784 0.95 2.05 -9.70
C SER A 784 1.20 1.68 -11.16
N TRP A 785 1.78 0.50 -11.42
CA TRP A 785 2.11 0.02 -12.77
C TRP A 785 1.90 -1.48 -12.94
N ILE A 786 1.94 -1.98 -14.18
CA ILE A 786 1.92 -3.41 -14.48
C ILE A 786 3.35 -3.90 -14.72
N GLU A 787 3.71 -4.99 -14.06
CA GLU A 787 4.97 -5.70 -14.26
C GLU A 787 4.74 -7.17 -14.63
N ARG A 788 5.79 -7.86 -15.06
CA ARG A 788 5.77 -9.32 -15.14
C ARG A 788 6.26 -9.88 -13.81
N ASP A 789 5.60 -10.91 -13.31
CA ASP A 789 5.94 -11.64 -12.08
C ASP A 789 7.21 -12.51 -12.29
N THR A 790 8.33 -11.83 -12.54
CA THR A 790 9.62 -12.44 -12.89
C THR A 790 10.70 -12.21 -11.83
N ASP A 791 10.36 -11.56 -10.72
CA ASP A 791 11.28 -11.34 -9.61
C ASP A 791 11.85 -12.68 -9.14
N ARG A 792 13.18 -12.79 -9.20
CA ARG A 792 13.97 -13.97 -8.81
C ARG A 792 13.41 -15.29 -9.37
N SER A 793 12.97 -15.26 -10.64
CA SER A 793 12.24 -16.36 -11.31
C SER A 793 12.85 -17.74 -11.03
N ASP A 794 14.16 -17.89 -11.20
CA ASP A 794 14.82 -19.20 -11.12
C ASP A 794 14.83 -19.73 -9.67
N ALA A 795 15.14 -18.86 -8.70
CA ALA A 795 15.17 -19.22 -7.29
C ALA A 795 13.76 -19.52 -6.75
N VAL A 796 12.78 -18.70 -7.13
CA VAL A 796 11.38 -18.91 -6.72
C VAL A 796 10.79 -20.15 -7.38
N GLN A 797 11.09 -20.41 -8.65
CA GLN A 797 10.64 -21.64 -9.32
C GLN A 797 11.29 -22.87 -8.69
N TYR A 798 12.59 -22.80 -8.36
CA TYR A 798 13.26 -23.86 -7.62
C TYR A 798 12.60 -24.12 -6.25
N ILE A 799 12.17 -23.05 -5.56
CA ILE A 799 11.39 -23.16 -4.32
C ILE A 799 10.08 -23.89 -4.56
N ILE A 800 9.32 -23.50 -5.58
CA ILE A 800 8.03 -24.13 -5.91
C ILE A 800 8.20 -25.63 -6.21
N ASP A 801 9.26 -25.99 -6.93
CA ASP A 801 9.45 -27.36 -7.41
C ASP A 801 10.11 -28.29 -6.38
N ASN A 802 11.01 -27.77 -5.53
CA ASN A 802 11.87 -28.59 -4.68
C ASN A 802 11.75 -28.28 -3.19
N VAL A 803 11.32 -27.06 -2.84
CA VAL A 803 11.24 -26.62 -1.45
C VAL A 803 9.84 -26.78 -0.92
N LEU A 804 8.81 -26.20 -1.54
CA LEU A 804 7.44 -26.26 -1.01
C LEU A 804 6.90 -27.70 -0.89
N PRO A 805 7.11 -28.62 -1.86
CA PRO A 805 6.55 -29.97 -1.79
C PRO A 805 7.22 -30.89 -0.77
N ASP A 806 8.44 -30.55 -0.32
CA ASP A 806 9.21 -31.39 0.61
C ASP A 806 8.63 -31.32 2.03
N GLY A 807 8.25 -32.50 2.53
CA GLY A 807 7.57 -32.65 3.82
C GLY A 807 6.06 -32.37 3.79
N ALA A 808 5.50 -31.99 2.63
CA ALA A 808 4.06 -31.77 2.47
C ALA A 808 3.30 -33.10 2.39
N LEU A 809 2.42 -33.32 3.39
CA LEU A 809 1.49 -34.46 3.49
C LEU A 809 0.29 -34.30 2.56
#